data_AF-G3AT21-F1
#
_entry.id   AF-G3AT21-F1
#
_cell.length_a   1.000
_cell.length_b   1.000
_cell.length_c   1.000
_cell.angle_alpha   90.00
_cell.angle_beta   90.00
_cell.angle_gamma   90.00
#
_symmetry.space_group_name_H-M   'P 1'
#
loop_
_entity.id
_entity.type
_entity.pdbx_description
1 polymer ?
#
loop_
_entity_poly.entity_id
_entity_poly.type
_entity_poly.pdbx_seq_one_letter_code
_entity_poly.pdbx_strand_id
1 'polypeptide(L)'
;MYLVRTVDGVKLEEANPGGCIKVPVYKLSMQGSKYHIVYIAVPNDDSISKDNHMQVDFSTVDTSNNNSYLSGLCEGVELTAEHISLLKKLDQSPTSFNGEEFYTKVYDNVISKPTSRCYYVPKGHNSMTLSPFFNVHTSNVKKVYTRYFGYLYAILVNYDKFDFMNTAAEGKARELLESVKYADTFDDLFDYFMMENDNILNLALLPFLLDLKTHRLKATDFSLKKLNGLKSFCKRVLFLKNDQGTIHKFVAQSNFSQSDFIGWAKLVHIYQALKEERGEYVKFKVTPGPGESVYVNGTNVSPSYFNKLYDSAYDHFRKQYDSMSQLIEDYHTIEEVYEQFLLVGDQGKGSLISGFTKQIFSVNTDVDKQLVVDVIDSMTLDLLVLCYISGANSFRFPELRSLQFNAPSYEERNTVYYNDIMHIKTFTNKNKRFDGRLRIATRKLSKVMVAYLVAVRPLYIELHGGDLPKVTEQFFTHRSDLPDDKISALFYKCYIFVTSKGRFISSHEFKSHMATLLGKHMGRIVTPRKIRQAISYFFRHKIVEATTAKQGLIAMQNQVKNEKVQGHANATSASYGGLGPLGADSSITQSDYIYFQCLFREWFKFIGIEDSEGFESIFERKEVAEDPDEIFLTANGGDVREAIGDLQLRADQMSILDDLALSTETSNVLLGAPTGWGKSLLIALLIKAHKIAARRSCNKKVLNLVLVPYQALKFQLIERFEKAGLNVLHAAQYTTFSESSTADVMVGCVDVIASDDFLAFLYNFKKYFGRTYKLSSCLFDESQSLVCDFSYREFKKLKLQVTDLFHRTVMISATIPKNFITFLKKKWGYDCGRYINLITSDPLAKIFNTSTSFKERDRIMDYVVVSMKNFLQRDVNDIALLYFENKIIQENYYRRLCSEFGDKLMVMINADTENKQASLLRLTRGARVLLGTKS
;
A
#
# COMPACT_ATOMS: atom_id res chain seq x y z
N MET A 1 -21.62 -33.92 -25.94
CA MET A 1 -21.75 -33.34 -27.29
C MET A 1 -20.50 -32.52 -27.54
N TYR A 2 -19.78 -32.78 -28.64
CA TYR A 2 -18.56 -32.06 -29.00
C TYR A 2 -18.75 -31.37 -30.35
N LEU A 3 -18.26 -30.13 -30.47
CA LEU A 3 -18.28 -29.33 -31.70
C LEU A 3 -16.83 -29.08 -32.12
N VAL A 4 -16.44 -29.63 -33.28
CA VAL A 4 -15.11 -29.45 -33.85
C VAL A 4 -15.22 -28.54 -35.07
N ARG A 5 -14.47 -27.43 -35.06
CA ARG A 5 -14.24 -26.60 -36.26
C ARG A 5 -13.05 -27.15 -37.03
N THR A 6 -13.27 -27.70 -38.21
CA THR A 6 -12.21 -28.01 -39.17
C THR A 6 -12.05 -26.86 -40.15
N VAL A 7 -10.83 -26.34 -40.29
CA VAL A 7 -10.43 -25.53 -41.45
C VAL A 7 -9.73 -26.49 -42.42
N ASP A 8 -10.26 -26.57 -43.64
CA ASP A 8 -9.76 -27.21 -44.86
C ASP A 8 -8.77 -28.39 -44.76
N GLY A 9 -9.20 -29.58 -45.21
CA GLY A 9 -8.29 -30.56 -45.80
C GLY A 9 -8.39 -32.02 -45.35
N VAL A 10 -9.02 -32.34 -44.21
CA VAL A 10 -9.04 -33.73 -43.70
C VAL A 10 -10.13 -34.56 -44.38
N LYS A 11 -9.73 -35.52 -45.21
CA LYS A 11 -10.60 -36.64 -45.61
C LYS A 11 -10.76 -37.58 -44.42
N LEU A 12 -12.00 -37.77 -43.97
CA LEU A 12 -12.35 -38.78 -42.97
C LEU A 12 -12.40 -40.15 -43.65
N GLU A 13 -11.36 -40.95 -43.48
CA GLU A 13 -11.53 -42.41 -43.48
C GLU A 13 -12.09 -42.83 -42.11
N GLU A 14 -12.99 -43.82 -42.10
CA GLU A 14 -13.92 -44.08 -40.98
C GLU A 14 -13.28 -44.73 -39.73
N ALA A 15 -12.37 -44.02 -39.06
CA ALA A 15 -11.85 -44.41 -37.74
C ALA A 15 -11.57 -43.20 -36.84
N ASN A 16 -11.95 -43.31 -35.57
CA ASN A 16 -11.54 -42.38 -34.52
C ASN A 16 -10.00 -42.42 -34.34
N PRO A 17 -9.28 -41.29 -34.16
CA PRO A 17 -7.88 -41.28 -33.77
C PRO A 17 -7.71 -41.80 -32.33
N GLY A 18 -7.83 -43.12 -32.17
CA GLY A 18 -7.96 -43.78 -30.87
C GLY A 18 -9.12 -44.79 -30.77
N GLY A 19 -9.19 -45.76 -31.69
CA GLY A 19 -9.84 -47.06 -31.42
C GLY A 19 -11.33 -47.25 -31.78
N CYS A 20 -11.56 -48.22 -32.67
CA CYS A 20 -12.61 -49.28 -32.67
C CYS A 20 -14.10 -49.02 -32.33
N ILE A 21 -14.62 -47.79 -32.22
CA ILE A 21 -16.07 -47.57 -32.05
C ILE A 21 -16.64 -46.73 -33.20
N LYS A 22 -17.65 -47.27 -33.91
CA LYS A 22 -18.43 -46.54 -34.90
C LYS A 22 -19.45 -45.63 -34.20
N VAL A 23 -19.27 -44.31 -34.33
CA VAL A 23 -20.18 -43.30 -33.80
C VAL A 23 -20.96 -42.67 -34.96
N PRO A 24 -22.29 -42.49 -34.89
CA PRO A 24 -23.06 -41.82 -35.94
C PRO A 24 -22.59 -40.37 -36.15
N VAL A 25 -22.33 -40.02 -37.42
CA VAL A 25 -21.82 -38.71 -37.83
C VAL A 25 -22.90 -37.96 -38.60
N TYR A 26 -23.35 -36.83 -38.05
CA TYR A 26 -24.32 -35.94 -38.72
C TYR A 26 -23.64 -34.67 -39.21
N LYS A 27 -23.90 -34.32 -40.49
CA LYS A 27 -23.34 -33.14 -41.16
C LYS A 27 -24.44 -32.11 -41.36
N LEU A 28 -24.40 -31.02 -40.59
CA LEU A 28 -25.41 -29.96 -40.63
C LEU A 28 -24.97 -28.82 -41.55
N SER A 29 -25.91 -28.36 -42.38
CA SER A 29 -25.73 -27.22 -43.30
C SER A 29 -26.42 -25.99 -42.73
N MET A 30 -25.72 -24.85 -42.72
CA MET A 30 -26.32 -23.53 -42.51
C MET A 30 -25.75 -22.54 -43.53
N GLN A 31 -26.53 -21.50 -43.84
CA GLN A 31 -26.18 -20.50 -44.86
C GLN A 31 -24.80 -19.88 -44.60
N GLY A 32 -23.97 -19.79 -45.65
CA GLY A 32 -22.57 -19.35 -45.56
C GLY A 32 -21.54 -20.49 -45.53
N SER A 33 -21.62 -21.40 -46.51
CA SER A 33 -20.53 -22.29 -46.98
C SER A 33 -19.65 -23.04 -45.96
N LYS A 34 -20.14 -23.28 -44.73
CA LYS A 34 -19.40 -24.01 -43.68
C LYS A 34 -20.28 -25.06 -42.97
N TYR A 35 -20.05 -26.33 -43.30
CA TYR A 35 -20.64 -27.46 -42.59
C TYR A 35 -20.00 -27.64 -41.22
N HIS A 36 -20.79 -28.09 -40.24
CA HIS A 36 -20.28 -28.60 -38.96
C HIS A 36 -20.67 -30.07 -38.79
N ILE A 37 -19.80 -30.84 -38.14
CA ILE A 37 -20.00 -32.26 -37.84
C ILE A 37 -20.27 -32.41 -36.34
N VAL A 38 -21.31 -33.18 -35.98
CA VAL A 38 -21.73 -33.41 -34.60
C VAL A 38 -21.62 -34.89 -34.24
N TYR A 39 -21.00 -35.17 -33.10
CA TYR A 39 -20.93 -36.49 -32.47
C TYR A 39 -21.79 -36.54 -31.21
N ILE A 40 -22.63 -37.57 -31.09
CA ILE A 40 -23.54 -37.81 -29.96
C ILE A 40 -23.20 -39.15 -29.32
N ALA A 41 -22.91 -39.14 -28.02
CA ALA A 41 -22.74 -40.35 -27.23
C ALA A 41 -24.11 -40.77 -26.66
N VAL A 42 -24.44 -42.06 -26.75
CA VAL A 42 -25.67 -42.64 -26.18
C VAL A 42 -25.41 -42.97 -24.71
N PRO A 43 -26.31 -42.63 -23.76
CA PRO A 43 -25.95 -42.56 -22.33
C PRO A 43 -25.96 -43.88 -21.55
N ASN A 44 -26.19 -45.03 -22.19
CA ASN A 44 -26.37 -46.31 -21.51
C ASN A 44 -25.34 -47.35 -21.98
N ASP A 45 -24.26 -47.51 -21.22
CA ASP A 45 -23.68 -48.83 -20.92
C ASP A 45 -22.71 -48.74 -19.73
N ASP A 46 -23.02 -49.46 -18.66
CA ASP A 46 -22.20 -49.54 -17.44
C ASP A 46 -21.02 -50.52 -17.65
N SER A 47 -19.86 -50.04 -18.10
CA SER A 47 -18.57 -50.70 -17.82
C SER A 47 -17.33 -49.92 -18.27
N ILE A 48 -16.70 -49.17 -17.34
CA ILE A 48 -15.24 -48.98 -17.36
C ILE A 48 -14.70 -49.26 -15.95
N SER A 49 -13.77 -50.22 -15.87
CA SER A 49 -13.22 -50.76 -14.63
C SER A 49 -12.26 -49.80 -13.92
N LYS A 50 -11.99 -50.08 -12.63
CA LYS A 50 -11.22 -49.25 -11.69
C LYS A 50 -9.77 -48.92 -12.07
N ASP A 51 -9.20 -49.55 -13.10
CA ASP A 51 -7.76 -49.47 -13.43
C ASP A 51 -7.44 -48.77 -14.77
N ASN A 52 -8.43 -48.20 -15.46
CA ASN A 52 -8.17 -47.39 -16.66
C ASN A 52 -7.78 -45.94 -16.30
N HIS A 53 -6.47 -45.69 -16.25
CA HIS A 53 -5.88 -44.35 -16.23
C HIS A 53 -6.16 -43.58 -17.53
N MET A 54 -7.31 -42.91 -17.63
CA MET A 54 -7.47 -41.77 -18.54
C MET A 54 -7.46 -40.46 -17.75
N GLN A 55 -6.28 -39.85 -17.69
CA GLN A 55 -6.19 -38.40 -17.42
C GLN A 55 -6.92 -37.66 -18.54
N VAL A 56 -8.00 -36.95 -18.20
CA VAL A 56 -8.49 -35.85 -19.03
C VAL A 56 -7.87 -34.58 -18.49
N ASP A 57 -6.67 -34.26 -19.00
CA ASP A 57 -6.02 -32.97 -18.74
C ASP A 57 -6.82 -31.85 -19.42
N PHE A 58 -7.27 -30.87 -18.62
CA PHE A 58 -7.78 -29.62 -19.17
C PHE A 58 -6.60 -28.73 -19.56
N SER A 59 -6.40 -28.57 -20.87
CA SER A 59 -5.31 -27.80 -21.45
C SER A 59 -5.44 -26.29 -21.19
N THR A 60 -4.91 -25.83 -20.06
CA THR A 60 -3.74 -24.95 -20.22
C THR A 60 -2.57 -25.86 -20.56
N VAL A 61 -1.80 -25.54 -21.61
CA VAL A 61 -0.72 -26.40 -22.10
C VAL A 61 0.46 -26.40 -21.12
N ASP A 62 0.31 -27.16 -20.03
CA ASP A 62 1.39 -27.58 -19.13
C ASP A 62 1.86 -28.94 -19.67
N THR A 63 2.46 -28.93 -20.88
CA THR A 63 3.05 -30.14 -21.48
C THR A 63 4.01 -30.75 -20.48
N SER A 64 3.83 -32.04 -20.23
CA SER A 64 4.35 -32.77 -19.07
C SER A 64 5.89 -32.84 -18.94
N ASN A 65 6.64 -32.19 -19.83
CA ASN A 65 8.10 -32.15 -19.85
C ASN A 65 8.80 -30.79 -20.13
N ASN A 66 8.14 -29.65 -20.49
CA ASN A 66 8.92 -28.53 -21.11
C ASN A 66 8.73 -27.05 -20.68
N ASN A 67 7.93 -26.71 -19.66
CA ASN A 67 7.69 -25.30 -19.25
C ASN A 67 8.33 -24.87 -17.91
N SER A 68 9.46 -25.46 -17.50
CA SER A 68 10.32 -24.86 -16.45
C SER A 68 11.50 -24.15 -17.11
N TYR A 69 11.87 -22.98 -16.61
CA TYR A 69 13.06 -22.27 -17.07
C TYR A 69 14.33 -23.12 -16.87
N LEU A 70 14.35 -24.00 -15.85
CA LEU A 70 15.43 -24.99 -15.69
C LEU A 70 15.47 -26.06 -16.79
N SER A 71 14.32 -26.40 -17.38
CA SER A 71 14.24 -27.35 -18.50
C SER A 71 14.82 -26.70 -19.76
N GLY A 72 14.38 -25.48 -20.07
CA GLY A 72 14.89 -24.72 -21.22
C GLY A 72 16.36 -24.30 -21.10
N LEU A 73 16.87 -24.05 -19.89
CA LEU A 73 18.29 -23.77 -19.65
C LEU A 73 19.21 -24.93 -20.05
N CYS A 74 18.68 -26.15 -20.04
CA CYS A 74 19.41 -27.40 -20.28
C CYS A 74 18.75 -28.24 -21.37
N GLU A 75 18.05 -27.60 -22.32
CA GLU A 75 17.38 -28.27 -23.43
C GLU A 75 18.42 -29.07 -24.25
N GLY A 76 18.19 -30.38 -24.39
CA GLY A 76 19.15 -31.32 -24.99
C GLY A 76 20.09 -32.05 -24.01
N VAL A 77 19.99 -31.82 -22.69
CA VAL A 77 20.78 -32.52 -21.66
C VAL A 77 19.89 -33.28 -20.68
N GLU A 78 19.87 -34.62 -20.78
CA GLU A 78 19.10 -35.48 -19.89
C GLU A 78 19.95 -36.16 -18.80
N LEU A 79 19.35 -36.34 -17.61
CA LEU A 79 19.97 -37.08 -16.51
C LEU A 79 19.52 -38.55 -16.53
N THR A 80 20.45 -39.45 -16.81
CA THR A 80 20.22 -40.91 -16.77
C THR A 80 19.85 -41.40 -15.37
N ALA A 81 19.28 -42.60 -15.28
CA ALA A 81 19.01 -43.26 -14.01
C ALA A 81 20.29 -43.45 -13.16
N GLU A 82 21.44 -43.63 -13.81
CA GLU A 82 22.76 -43.75 -13.18
C GLU A 82 23.20 -42.40 -12.58
N HIS A 83 23.05 -41.28 -13.31
CA HIS A 83 23.27 -39.94 -12.78
C HIS A 83 22.39 -39.69 -11.54
N ILE A 84 21.11 -40.05 -11.58
CA ILE A 84 20.19 -39.88 -10.43
C ILE A 84 20.62 -40.75 -9.23
N SER A 85 21.12 -41.97 -9.47
CA SER A 85 21.68 -42.84 -8.43
C SER A 85 22.96 -42.27 -7.81
N LEU A 86 23.84 -41.70 -8.63
CA LEU A 86 25.04 -41.00 -8.17
C LEU A 86 24.69 -39.79 -7.29
N LEU A 87 23.77 -38.93 -7.74
CA LEU A 87 23.36 -37.74 -7.00
C LEU A 87 22.80 -38.07 -5.60
N LYS A 88 22.04 -39.16 -5.48
CA LYS A 88 21.55 -39.66 -4.17
C LYS A 88 22.68 -40.13 -3.24
N LYS A 89 23.79 -40.64 -3.79
CA LYS A 89 25.00 -40.97 -3.01
C LYS A 89 25.80 -39.71 -2.62
N LEU A 90 25.76 -38.66 -3.44
CA LEU A 90 26.54 -37.42 -3.20
C LEU A 90 25.94 -36.51 -2.10
N ASP A 91 24.62 -36.44 -1.91
CA ASP A 91 23.92 -35.57 -0.92
C ASP A 91 24.37 -35.75 0.55
N GLN A 92 25.07 -36.85 0.87
CA GLN A 92 25.63 -37.15 2.20
C GLN A 92 27.03 -37.79 2.12
N SER A 93 27.76 -37.54 1.03
CA SER A 93 29.10 -38.10 0.81
C SER A 93 30.19 -37.43 1.66
N PRO A 94 31.32 -38.11 1.95
CA PRO A 94 32.51 -37.48 2.55
C PRO A 94 32.95 -36.20 1.81
N THR A 95 32.93 -36.24 0.48
CA THR A 95 33.23 -35.09 -0.39
C THR A 95 32.31 -33.89 -0.13
N SER A 96 31.04 -34.11 0.22
CA SER A 96 30.12 -33.03 0.59
C SER A 96 30.58 -32.31 1.86
N PHE A 97 31.07 -33.03 2.87
CA PHE A 97 31.56 -32.43 4.11
C PHE A 97 32.82 -31.57 3.89
N ASN A 98 33.74 -31.99 3.00
CA ASN A 98 34.88 -31.16 2.62
C ASN A 98 34.44 -29.80 2.02
N GLY A 99 33.39 -29.82 1.17
CA GLY A 99 32.78 -28.59 0.66
C GLY A 99 32.07 -27.75 1.73
N GLU A 100 31.51 -28.38 2.77
CA GLU A 100 30.96 -27.68 3.94
C GLU A 100 32.05 -26.93 4.73
N GLU A 101 33.20 -27.56 4.95
CA GLU A 101 34.36 -26.92 5.58
C GLU A 101 34.92 -25.77 4.71
N PHE A 102 35.04 -25.97 3.39
CA PHE A 102 35.53 -24.96 2.47
C PHE A 102 34.64 -23.71 2.43
N TYR A 103 33.30 -23.88 2.33
CA TYR A 103 32.37 -22.74 2.42
C TYR A 103 32.53 -22.00 3.74
N THR A 104 32.73 -22.74 4.85
CA THR A 104 32.90 -22.17 6.18
C THR A 104 34.18 -21.33 6.28
N LYS A 105 35.32 -21.87 5.79
CA LYS A 105 36.61 -21.19 5.69
C LYS A 105 36.51 -19.87 4.89
N VAL A 106 35.96 -19.92 3.68
CA VAL A 106 35.73 -18.73 2.84
C VAL A 106 34.79 -17.73 3.52
N TYR A 107 33.73 -18.20 4.17
CA TYR A 107 32.78 -17.35 4.86
C TYR A 107 33.43 -16.60 6.03
N ASP A 108 34.15 -17.29 6.91
CA ASP A 108 34.74 -16.69 8.10
C ASP A 108 35.94 -15.77 7.74
N ASN A 109 36.70 -16.10 6.69
CA ASN A 109 37.76 -15.24 6.12
C ASN A 109 37.26 -13.88 5.58
N VAL A 110 36.03 -13.80 5.08
CA VAL A 110 35.46 -12.50 4.65
C VAL A 110 34.93 -11.71 5.83
N ILE A 111 34.25 -12.36 6.78
CA ILE A 111 33.63 -11.66 7.93
C ILE A 111 34.68 -11.13 8.92
N SER A 112 35.86 -11.76 9.00
CA SER A 112 36.98 -11.27 9.82
C SER A 112 37.67 -10.02 9.24
N LYS A 113 37.69 -9.84 7.91
CA LYS A 113 38.32 -8.69 7.24
C LYS A 113 37.50 -7.39 7.46
N PRO A 114 38.06 -6.32 8.06
CA PRO A 114 37.33 -5.08 8.33
C PRO A 114 36.77 -4.40 7.07
N THR A 115 37.51 -4.46 5.96
CA THR A 115 37.13 -3.86 4.67
C THR A 115 35.85 -4.43 4.07
N SER A 116 35.43 -5.64 4.44
CA SER A 116 34.13 -6.21 4.01
C SER A 116 32.94 -5.36 4.49
N ARG A 117 33.10 -4.65 5.62
CA ARG A 117 32.06 -3.80 6.24
C ARG A 117 31.87 -2.45 5.54
N CYS A 118 32.73 -2.12 4.58
CA CYS A 118 32.68 -0.87 3.82
C CYS A 118 31.77 -0.94 2.58
N TYR A 119 31.36 -2.13 2.16
CA TYR A 119 30.57 -2.33 0.93
C TYR A 119 29.08 -2.40 1.22
N TYR A 120 28.31 -1.50 0.59
CA TYR A 120 26.88 -1.38 0.77
C TYR A 120 26.14 -1.39 -0.56
N VAL A 121 24.94 -1.98 -0.59
CA VAL A 121 24.02 -1.96 -1.73
C VAL A 121 22.61 -1.56 -1.32
N PRO A 122 21.85 -0.88 -2.21
CA PRO A 122 20.42 -0.62 -2.02
C PRO A 122 19.63 -1.90 -1.73
N LYS A 123 18.66 -1.85 -0.80
CA LYS A 123 17.76 -2.98 -0.51
C LYS A 123 16.76 -3.33 -1.64
N GLY A 124 16.80 -2.60 -2.75
CA GLY A 124 15.99 -2.80 -3.96
C GLY A 124 16.22 -1.66 -4.95
N HIS A 125 15.76 -1.81 -6.20
CA HIS A 125 16.06 -0.89 -7.32
C HIS A 125 15.78 0.60 -7.05
N ASN A 126 14.85 0.93 -6.14
CA ASN A 126 14.49 2.31 -5.78
C ASN A 126 14.66 2.60 -4.27
N SER A 127 15.49 1.84 -3.55
CA SER A 127 15.66 1.99 -2.10
C SER A 127 16.82 2.92 -1.73
N MET A 128 16.52 4.03 -1.05
CA MET A 128 17.57 4.84 -0.39
C MET A 128 18.15 4.17 0.86
N THR A 129 17.54 3.09 1.35
CA THR A 129 18.10 2.32 2.48
C THR A 129 19.17 1.36 1.96
N LEU A 130 20.41 1.65 2.33
CA LEU A 130 21.55 0.77 2.10
C LEU A 130 21.54 -0.45 3.04
N SER A 131 22.20 -1.51 2.61
CA SER A 131 22.44 -2.75 3.38
C SER A 131 23.85 -3.26 3.13
N PRO A 132 24.52 -3.89 4.11
CA PRO A 132 25.81 -4.51 3.91
C PRO A 132 25.76 -5.52 2.75
N PHE A 133 26.74 -5.44 1.85
CA PHE A 133 26.85 -6.39 0.74
C PHE A 133 27.21 -7.80 1.24
N PHE A 134 28.11 -7.86 2.23
CA PHE A 134 28.47 -9.07 2.97
C PHE A 134 27.71 -9.13 4.29
N ASN A 135 26.64 -9.91 4.32
CA ASN A 135 25.81 -10.09 5.51
C ASN A 135 26.36 -11.21 6.41
N VAL A 136 26.27 -10.99 7.73
CA VAL A 136 26.47 -12.04 8.74
C VAL A 136 25.17 -12.83 8.88
N HIS A 137 25.22 -14.10 8.50
CA HIS A 137 24.10 -15.04 8.58
C HIS A 137 23.92 -15.55 10.02
N THR A 138 22.67 -15.88 10.39
CA THR A 138 22.40 -16.65 11.62
C THR A 138 22.94 -18.08 11.50
N SER A 139 23.21 -18.74 12.63
CA SER A 139 23.74 -20.12 12.68
C SER A 139 22.95 -21.10 11.79
N ASN A 140 21.61 -21.04 11.86
CA ASN A 140 20.72 -21.87 11.05
C ASN A 140 20.86 -21.59 9.54
N VAL A 141 21.02 -20.33 9.13
CA VAL A 141 21.21 -19.96 7.71
C VAL A 141 22.61 -20.35 7.22
N LYS A 142 23.66 -20.14 8.04
CA LYS A 142 25.03 -20.60 7.74
C LYS A 142 25.01 -22.12 7.51
N LYS A 143 24.53 -22.91 8.47
CA LYS A 143 24.46 -24.39 8.36
C LYS A 143 23.72 -24.87 7.11
N VAL A 144 22.60 -24.26 6.75
CA VAL A 144 21.82 -24.63 5.55
C VAL A 144 22.55 -24.29 4.25
N TYR A 145 23.15 -23.10 4.14
CA TYR A 145 23.90 -22.72 2.93
C TYR A 145 25.20 -23.51 2.78
N THR A 146 25.89 -23.76 3.88
CA THR A 146 27.08 -24.61 3.95
C THR A 146 26.78 -26.00 3.36
N ARG A 147 25.74 -26.70 3.85
CA ARG A 147 25.32 -28.01 3.31
C ARG A 147 24.96 -27.98 1.83
N TYR A 148 24.23 -26.95 1.37
CA TYR A 148 23.91 -26.84 -0.06
C TYR A 148 25.16 -26.63 -0.92
N PHE A 149 26.13 -25.86 -0.44
CA PHE A 149 27.39 -25.72 -1.14
C PHE A 149 28.19 -27.02 -1.14
N GLY A 150 28.24 -27.76 -0.03
CA GLY A 150 28.84 -29.10 0.04
C GLY A 150 28.31 -30.06 -1.04
N TYR A 151 26.99 -30.08 -1.26
CA TYR A 151 26.40 -30.89 -2.33
C TYR A 151 26.83 -30.44 -3.74
N LEU A 152 26.93 -29.13 -4.00
CA LEU A 152 27.45 -28.62 -5.28
C LEU A 152 28.93 -28.94 -5.47
N TYR A 153 29.74 -28.81 -4.41
CA TYR A 153 31.15 -29.19 -4.41
C TYR A 153 31.32 -30.68 -4.74
N ALA A 154 30.52 -31.56 -4.14
CA ALA A 154 30.53 -32.99 -4.44
C ALA A 154 30.15 -33.30 -5.90
N ILE A 155 29.23 -32.54 -6.52
CA ILE A 155 28.92 -32.62 -7.95
C ILE A 155 30.13 -32.19 -8.79
N LEU A 156 30.71 -31.01 -8.52
CA LEU A 156 31.80 -30.44 -9.30
C LEU A 156 33.09 -31.28 -9.22
N VAL A 157 33.41 -31.86 -8.06
CA VAL A 157 34.54 -32.81 -7.90
C VAL A 157 34.31 -34.11 -8.69
N ASN A 158 33.06 -34.46 -9.02
CA ASN A 158 32.70 -35.64 -9.80
C ASN A 158 32.17 -35.27 -11.21
N TYR A 159 32.56 -34.10 -11.76
CA TYR A 159 32.09 -33.64 -13.09
C TYR A 159 32.36 -34.64 -14.21
N ASP A 160 33.45 -35.41 -14.09
CA ASP A 160 33.87 -36.48 -15.00
C ASP A 160 32.90 -37.66 -15.06
N LYS A 161 31.98 -37.78 -14.10
CA LYS A 161 30.90 -38.78 -14.05
C LYS A 161 29.57 -38.28 -14.61
N PHE A 162 29.57 -37.11 -15.24
CA PHE A 162 28.44 -36.53 -15.96
C PHE A 162 28.92 -36.18 -17.38
N ASP A 163 28.56 -36.98 -18.38
CA ASP A 163 29.15 -36.91 -19.73
C ASP A 163 29.09 -35.49 -20.35
N PHE A 164 27.97 -34.80 -20.15
CA PHE A 164 27.74 -33.43 -20.60
C PHE A 164 28.65 -32.39 -19.92
N MET A 165 29.01 -32.59 -18.65
CA MET A 165 29.97 -31.73 -17.95
C MET A 165 31.41 -32.05 -18.35
N ASN A 166 31.74 -33.33 -18.56
CA ASN A 166 33.07 -33.73 -19.00
C ASN A 166 33.38 -33.26 -20.44
N THR A 167 32.39 -33.35 -21.33
CA THR A 167 32.50 -32.83 -22.71
C THR A 167 32.70 -31.31 -22.73
N ALA A 168 32.00 -30.57 -21.86
CA ALA A 168 32.12 -29.11 -21.77
C ALA A 168 33.37 -28.62 -21.01
N ALA A 169 34.18 -29.51 -20.42
CA ALA A 169 35.33 -29.14 -19.61
C ALA A 169 36.58 -29.03 -20.49
N GLU A 170 36.95 -27.80 -20.87
CA GLU A 170 38.10 -27.55 -21.75
C GLU A 170 39.09 -26.54 -21.14
N GLY A 171 40.36 -26.64 -21.55
CA GLY A 171 41.45 -25.75 -21.15
C GLY A 171 41.54 -25.51 -19.63
N LYS A 172 41.72 -24.23 -19.26
CA LYS A 172 41.82 -23.74 -17.87
C LYS A 172 40.67 -24.19 -16.96
N ALA A 173 39.48 -24.46 -17.51
CA ALA A 173 38.37 -25.00 -16.72
C ALA A 173 38.64 -26.45 -16.24
N ARG A 174 39.14 -27.32 -17.14
CA ARG A 174 39.52 -28.70 -16.80
C ARG A 174 40.71 -28.72 -15.84
N GLU A 175 41.75 -27.91 -16.11
CA GLU A 175 42.92 -27.78 -15.22
C GLU A 175 42.51 -27.39 -13.79
N LEU A 176 41.63 -26.40 -13.62
CA LEU A 176 41.15 -25.99 -12.31
C LEU A 176 40.28 -27.06 -11.63
N LEU A 177 39.37 -27.72 -12.36
CA LEU A 177 38.56 -28.84 -11.85
C LEU A 177 39.39 -30.05 -11.41
N GLU A 178 40.46 -30.36 -12.14
CA GLU A 178 41.41 -31.42 -11.77
C GLU A 178 42.27 -31.00 -10.58
N SER A 179 42.77 -29.75 -10.53
CA SER A 179 43.53 -29.24 -9.38
C SER A 179 42.74 -29.36 -8.07
N VAL A 180 41.44 -29.08 -8.12
CA VAL A 180 40.49 -29.15 -7.01
C VAL A 180 40.32 -30.56 -6.42
N LYS A 181 40.56 -31.62 -7.21
CA LYS A 181 40.54 -33.00 -6.70
C LYS A 181 41.68 -33.27 -5.71
N TYR A 182 42.73 -32.44 -5.71
CA TYR A 182 43.98 -32.66 -4.98
C TYR A 182 44.46 -31.43 -4.18
N ALA A 183 43.88 -30.24 -4.39
CA ALA A 183 44.32 -28.98 -3.80
C ALA A 183 43.13 -28.06 -3.42
N ASP A 184 43.42 -27.11 -2.54
CA ASP A 184 42.43 -26.24 -1.87
C ASP A 184 42.07 -24.99 -2.72
N THR A 185 42.05 -25.13 -4.05
CA THR A 185 41.96 -24.07 -5.09
C THR A 185 40.54 -23.80 -5.59
N PHE A 186 39.52 -24.15 -4.80
CA PHE A 186 38.11 -24.03 -5.22
C PHE A 186 37.64 -22.58 -5.33
N ASP A 187 38.37 -21.64 -4.72
CA ASP A 187 38.17 -20.20 -4.90
C ASP A 187 38.70 -19.71 -6.26
N ASP A 188 39.84 -20.19 -6.76
CA ASP A 188 40.31 -19.91 -8.13
C ASP A 188 39.32 -20.39 -9.20
N LEU A 189 38.78 -21.61 -9.04
CA LEU A 189 37.75 -22.15 -9.94
C LEU A 189 36.51 -21.24 -10.00
N PHE A 190 36.04 -20.77 -8.84
CA PHE A 190 34.86 -19.91 -8.77
C PHE A 190 35.12 -18.46 -9.21
N ASP A 191 36.33 -17.96 -9.05
CA ASP A 191 36.73 -16.66 -9.59
C ASP A 191 36.72 -16.69 -11.12
N TYR A 192 37.37 -17.70 -11.71
CA TYR A 192 37.35 -18.00 -13.14
C TYR A 192 35.92 -18.18 -13.67
N PHE A 193 35.04 -18.89 -12.95
CA PHE A 193 33.64 -19.03 -13.34
C PHE A 193 32.85 -17.73 -13.32
N MET A 194 33.18 -16.78 -12.45
CA MET A 194 32.46 -15.49 -12.38
C MET A 194 33.00 -14.45 -13.36
N MET A 195 34.27 -14.53 -13.76
CA MET A 195 34.93 -13.53 -14.60
C MET A 195 35.11 -13.97 -16.07
N GLU A 196 35.48 -15.23 -16.33
CA GLU A 196 35.96 -15.67 -17.65
C GLU A 196 35.04 -16.69 -18.34
N ASN A 197 34.48 -17.69 -17.64
CA ASN A 197 33.74 -18.80 -18.27
C ASN A 197 32.71 -19.47 -17.35
N ASP A 198 31.42 -19.35 -17.67
CA ASP A 198 30.32 -19.85 -16.83
C ASP A 198 29.71 -21.19 -17.28
N ASN A 199 30.21 -21.80 -18.37
CA ASN A 199 29.61 -22.98 -18.99
C ASN A 199 29.46 -24.17 -18.04
N ILE A 200 30.55 -24.56 -17.35
CA ILE A 200 30.51 -25.69 -16.40
C ILE A 200 29.62 -25.39 -15.21
N LEU A 201 29.64 -24.16 -14.68
CA LEU A 201 28.81 -23.79 -13.55
C LEU A 201 27.33 -23.86 -13.92
N ASN A 202 26.95 -23.41 -15.12
CA ASN A 202 25.59 -23.51 -15.65
C ASN A 202 25.13 -24.97 -15.79
N LEU A 203 25.96 -25.83 -16.38
CA LEU A 203 25.66 -27.26 -16.51
C LEU A 203 25.56 -27.95 -15.13
N ALA A 204 26.38 -27.55 -14.15
CA ALA A 204 26.30 -28.05 -12.77
C ALA A 204 24.97 -27.68 -12.07
N LEU A 205 24.27 -26.62 -12.49
CA LEU A 205 22.98 -26.24 -11.91
C LEU A 205 21.89 -27.29 -12.16
N LEU A 206 21.97 -28.05 -13.25
CA LEU A 206 21.03 -29.13 -13.59
C LEU A 206 20.97 -30.23 -12.50
N PRO A 207 22.05 -30.98 -12.21
CA PRO A 207 22.09 -31.95 -11.11
C PRO A 207 21.96 -31.29 -9.72
N PHE A 208 22.38 -30.03 -9.58
CA PHE A 208 22.30 -29.31 -8.31
C PHE A 208 20.87 -28.93 -7.91
N LEU A 209 20.01 -28.55 -8.86
CA LEU A 209 18.66 -28.05 -8.59
C LEU A 209 17.55 -29.11 -8.74
N LEU A 210 17.87 -30.30 -9.24
CA LEU A 210 16.94 -31.44 -9.34
C LEU A 210 16.34 -31.82 -7.97
N ASP A 211 15.04 -32.08 -7.94
CA ASP A 211 14.38 -32.75 -6.81
C ASP A 211 14.61 -34.28 -6.88
N LEU A 212 15.47 -34.80 -6.01
CA LEU A 212 15.82 -36.23 -5.95
C LEU A 212 14.66 -37.17 -5.57
N LYS A 213 13.52 -36.64 -5.09
CA LYS A 213 12.31 -37.42 -4.79
C LYS A 213 11.35 -37.49 -5.97
N THR A 214 11.16 -36.36 -6.68
CA THR A 214 10.19 -36.26 -7.78
C THR A 214 10.82 -36.36 -9.17
N HIS A 215 12.15 -36.35 -9.25
CA HIS A 215 12.99 -36.35 -10.46
C HIS A 215 12.62 -35.23 -11.43
N ARG A 216 12.23 -34.07 -10.87
CA ARG A 216 11.76 -32.91 -11.63
C ARG A 216 12.57 -31.67 -11.33
N LEU A 217 12.80 -30.88 -12.38
CA LEU A 217 13.35 -29.54 -12.30
C LEU A 217 12.18 -28.57 -12.15
N LYS A 218 12.02 -27.97 -10.97
CA LYS A 218 10.97 -26.98 -10.69
C LYS A 218 11.49 -25.85 -9.80
N ALA A 219 11.01 -24.65 -10.07
CA ALA A 219 11.23 -23.52 -9.18
C ALA A 219 10.53 -23.73 -7.82
N THR A 220 11.30 -23.88 -6.75
CA THR A 220 10.83 -24.15 -5.38
C THR A 220 11.53 -23.26 -4.36
N ASP A 221 10.98 -23.18 -3.14
CA ASP A 221 11.66 -22.59 -1.98
C ASP A 221 13.04 -23.21 -1.72
N PHE A 222 13.25 -24.46 -2.11
CA PHE A 222 14.50 -25.19 -1.93
C PHE A 222 15.54 -24.81 -2.98
N SER A 223 15.18 -24.82 -4.28
CA SER A 223 16.09 -24.41 -5.36
C SER A 223 16.49 -22.92 -5.25
N LEU A 224 15.57 -22.03 -4.84
CA LEU A 224 15.91 -20.64 -4.55
C LEU A 224 16.84 -20.46 -3.33
N LYS A 225 16.76 -21.33 -2.32
CA LYS A 225 17.71 -21.29 -1.18
C LYS A 225 19.09 -21.82 -1.58
N LYS A 226 19.14 -22.89 -2.39
CA LYS A 226 20.37 -23.41 -3.00
C LYS A 226 21.11 -22.32 -3.78
N LEU A 227 20.41 -21.61 -4.68
CA LEU A 227 20.99 -20.49 -5.44
C LEU A 227 21.40 -19.30 -4.57
N ASN A 228 20.65 -18.97 -3.50
CA ASN A 228 21.08 -17.91 -2.57
C ASN A 228 22.34 -18.28 -1.77
N GLY A 229 22.51 -19.56 -1.41
CA GLY A 229 23.76 -20.08 -0.83
C GLY A 229 24.93 -19.93 -1.79
N LEU A 230 24.75 -20.36 -3.05
CA LEU A 230 25.75 -20.22 -4.11
C LEU A 230 26.13 -18.74 -4.35
N LYS A 231 25.14 -17.86 -4.50
CA LYS A 231 25.37 -16.41 -4.64
C LYS A 231 26.07 -15.79 -3.41
N SER A 232 25.82 -16.33 -2.22
CA SER A 232 26.50 -15.93 -0.97
C SER A 232 27.97 -16.37 -0.95
N PHE A 233 28.32 -17.46 -1.63
CA PHE A 233 29.68 -17.95 -1.81
C PHE A 233 30.44 -17.15 -2.89
N CYS A 234 29.93 -17.06 -4.12
CA CYS A 234 30.65 -16.40 -5.24
C CYS A 234 31.04 -14.95 -4.91
N LYS A 235 30.16 -14.19 -4.24
CA LYS A 235 30.47 -12.83 -3.75
C LYS A 235 31.71 -12.79 -2.86
N ARG A 236 31.90 -13.80 -2.02
CA ARG A 236 33.00 -13.89 -1.05
C ARG A 236 34.29 -14.34 -1.69
N VAL A 237 34.23 -15.27 -2.66
CA VAL A 237 35.36 -15.66 -3.49
C VAL A 237 35.93 -14.45 -4.22
N LEU A 238 35.09 -13.75 -5.00
CA LEU A 238 35.50 -12.53 -5.73
C LEU A 238 36.21 -11.54 -4.78
N PHE A 239 35.62 -11.25 -3.61
CA PHE A 239 36.19 -10.37 -2.56
C PHE A 239 37.55 -10.82 -1.99
N LEU A 240 37.86 -12.12 -2.00
CA LEU A 240 39.14 -12.63 -1.52
C LEU A 240 40.22 -12.65 -2.60
N LYS A 241 39.83 -12.81 -3.88
CA LYS A 241 40.77 -12.96 -5.01
C LYS A 241 41.10 -11.64 -5.73
N ASN A 242 40.16 -10.69 -5.76
CA ASN A 242 40.28 -9.49 -6.60
C ASN A 242 40.64 -8.21 -5.82
N ASP A 243 41.16 -7.23 -6.55
CA ASP A 243 41.54 -5.91 -6.03
C ASP A 243 40.31 -5.02 -5.68
N GLN A 244 40.56 -3.98 -4.89
CA GLN A 244 39.52 -3.08 -4.39
C GLN A 244 38.70 -2.37 -5.49
N GLY A 245 39.30 -2.10 -6.66
CA GLY A 245 38.62 -1.50 -7.82
C GLY A 245 37.67 -2.49 -8.49
N THR A 246 38.14 -3.71 -8.75
CA THR A 246 37.30 -4.80 -9.28
C THR A 246 36.14 -5.12 -8.33
N ILE A 247 36.35 -5.14 -7.01
CA ILE A 247 35.27 -5.29 -6.03
C ILE A 247 34.26 -4.13 -6.08
N HIS A 248 34.70 -2.88 -6.20
CA HIS A 248 33.76 -1.75 -6.35
C HIS A 248 32.89 -1.90 -7.59
N LYS A 249 33.50 -2.26 -8.73
CA LYS A 249 32.79 -2.52 -9.98
C LYS A 249 31.77 -3.66 -9.84
N PHE A 250 32.18 -4.76 -9.23
CA PHE A 250 31.31 -5.91 -8.96
C PHE A 250 30.13 -5.55 -8.05
N VAL A 251 30.37 -4.85 -6.93
CA VAL A 251 29.33 -4.45 -5.98
C VAL A 251 28.31 -3.52 -6.66
N ALA A 252 28.77 -2.55 -7.45
CA ALA A 252 27.92 -1.64 -8.21
C ALA A 252 27.04 -2.37 -9.24
N GLN A 253 27.59 -3.37 -9.94
CA GLN A 253 26.86 -4.15 -10.96
C GLN A 253 26.13 -5.40 -10.42
N SER A 254 26.24 -5.71 -9.12
CA SER A 254 25.88 -7.01 -8.53
C SER A 254 24.42 -7.48 -8.64
N ASN A 255 23.49 -6.61 -9.05
CA ASN A 255 22.07 -6.95 -9.25
C ASN A 255 21.66 -6.99 -10.74
N PHE A 256 22.55 -6.65 -11.67
CA PHE A 256 22.25 -6.57 -13.10
C PHE A 256 22.59 -7.89 -13.81
N SER A 257 21.68 -8.32 -14.68
CA SER A 257 21.86 -9.50 -15.56
C SER A 257 22.75 -9.23 -16.78
N GLN A 258 23.24 -7.99 -16.93
CA GLN A 258 24.13 -7.52 -18.01
C GLN A 258 25.45 -7.00 -17.44
N SER A 259 25.93 -7.61 -16.36
CA SER A 259 27.20 -7.24 -15.73
C SER A 259 28.40 -7.83 -16.49
N ASP A 260 29.54 -7.13 -16.47
CA ASP A 260 30.77 -7.59 -17.12
C ASP A 260 31.34 -8.88 -16.48
N PHE A 261 30.84 -9.26 -15.31
CA PHE A 261 31.15 -10.51 -14.62
C PHE A 261 30.20 -11.61 -15.13
N ILE A 262 30.56 -12.24 -16.25
CA ILE A 262 29.67 -13.06 -17.11
C ILE A 262 28.90 -14.12 -16.31
N GLY A 263 29.59 -14.98 -15.56
CA GLY A 263 28.93 -16.04 -14.79
C GLY A 263 28.15 -15.54 -13.59
N TRP A 264 28.51 -14.39 -13.02
CA TRP A 264 27.67 -13.75 -12.02
C TRP A 264 26.37 -13.21 -12.63
N ALA A 265 26.47 -12.55 -13.78
CA ALA A 265 25.33 -12.00 -14.51
C ALA A 265 24.33 -13.11 -14.87
N LYS A 266 24.83 -14.25 -15.38
CA LYS A 266 24.05 -15.45 -15.65
C LYS A 266 23.40 -16.03 -14.38
N LEU A 267 24.15 -16.20 -13.29
CA LEU A 267 23.63 -16.70 -12.01
C LEU A 267 22.55 -15.77 -11.40
N VAL A 268 22.68 -14.46 -11.61
CA VAL A 268 21.65 -13.48 -11.24
C VAL A 268 20.39 -13.63 -12.10
N HIS A 269 20.55 -13.76 -13.42
CA HIS A 269 19.46 -13.94 -14.37
C HIS A 269 18.67 -15.24 -14.09
N ILE A 270 19.36 -16.38 -13.92
CA ILE A 270 18.73 -17.67 -13.56
C ILE A 270 17.95 -17.52 -12.25
N TYR A 271 18.54 -16.90 -11.22
CA TYR A 271 17.86 -16.66 -9.95
C TYR A 271 16.60 -15.78 -10.08
N GLN A 272 16.61 -14.79 -10.97
CA GLN A 272 15.44 -13.94 -11.25
C GLN A 272 14.35 -14.75 -11.95
N ALA A 273 14.69 -15.49 -13.01
CA ALA A 273 13.75 -16.31 -13.76
C ALA A 273 13.08 -17.40 -12.89
N LEU A 274 13.83 -18.11 -12.03
CA LEU A 274 13.21 -19.07 -11.09
C LEU A 274 12.34 -18.41 -10.04
N LYS A 275 12.63 -17.15 -9.67
CA LYS A 275 11.80 -16.41 -8.72
C LYS A 275 10.46 -16.01 -9.36
N GLU A 276 10.47 -15.69 -10.65
CA GLU A 276 9.29 -15.41 -11.47
C GLU A 276 8.49 -16.70 -11.71
N GLU A 277 9.12 -17.78 -12.19
CA GLU A 277 8.53 -19.11 -12.38
C GLU A 277 7.86 -19.62 -11.09
N ARG A 278 8.51 -19.51 -9.93
CA ARG A 278 7.88 -19.85 -8.63
C ARG A 278 6.69 -18.95 -8.31
N GLY A 279 6.77 -17.66 -8.67
CA GLY A 279 5.64 -16.73 -8.54
C GLY A 279 4.41 -17.19 -9.32
N GLU A 280 4.62 -17.90 -10.43
CA GLU A 280 3.58 -18.48 -11.27
C GLU A 280 3.06 -19.81 -10.70
N TYR A 281 3.93 -20.78 -10.39
CA TYR A 281 3.51 -22.07 -9.79
C TYR A 281 2.89 -21.95 -8.39
N VAL A 282 3.19 -20.87 -7.65
CA VAL A 282 2.57 -20.59 -6.34
C VAL A 282 1.19 -19.90 -6.49
N LYS A 283 0.74 -19.59 -7.71
CA LYS A 283 -0.69 -19.35 -7.99
C LYS A 283 -1.44 -20.66 -7.68
N PHE A 284 -2.03 -20.71 -6.50
CA PHE A 284 -2.59 -21.88 -5.84
C PHE A 284 -3.44 -22.78 -6.76
N LYS A 285 -3.36 -24.12 -6.58
CA LYS A 285 -4.28 -25.12 -7.18
C LYS A 285 -5.74 -24.90 -6.74
N VAL A 286 -6.38 -23.91 -7.37
CA VAL A 286 -7.79 -23.59 -7.29
C VAL A 286 -8.31 -23.60 -8.72
N THR A 287 -9.06 -24.64 -9.07
CA THR A 287 -9.69 -24.74 -10.39
C THR A 287 -11.16 -24.29 -10.28
N PRO A 288 -11.69 -23.55 -11.26
CA PRO A 288 -13.12 -23.25 -11.31
C PRO A 288 -13.92 -24.56 -11.36
N GLY A 289 -15.02 -24.60 -10.60
CA GLY A 289 -16.00 -25.67 -10.62
C GLY A 289 -17.29 -25.26 -11.35
N PRO A 290 -18.32 -26.12 -11.34
CA PRO A 290 -19.62 -25.77 -11.92
C PRO A 290 -20.29 -24.62 -11.13
N GLY A 291 -20.96 -23.72 -11.86
CA GLY A 291 -21.57 -22.52 -11.29
C GLY A 291 -20.53 -21.55 -10.72
N GLU A 292 -20.78 -21.00 -9.54
CA GLU A 292 -19.85 -20.10 -8.83
C GLU A 292 -18.91 -20.84 -7.86
N SER A 293 -18.73 -22.15 -8.03
CA SER A 293 -17.91 -22.96 -7.11
C SER A 293 -16.44 -23.06 -7.54
N VAL A 294 -15.57 -23.45 -6.61
CA VAL A 294 -14.14 -23.72 -6.88
C VAL A 294 -13.64 -24.98 -6.18
N TYR A 295 -12.74 -25.71 -6.82
CA TYR A 295 -12.06 -26.85 -6.22
C TYR A 295 -10.68 -26.45 -5.69
N VAL A 296 -10.53 -26.45 -4.36
CA VAL A 296 -9.25 -26.19 -3.69
C VAL A 296 -8.63 -27.51 -3.26
N ASN A 297 -7.59 -27.96 -3.97
CA ASN A 297 -6.99 -29.29 -3.78
C ASN A 297 -8.06 -30.40 -3.72
N GLY A 298 -8.94 -30.46 -4.72
CA GLY A 298 -10.02 -31.45 -4.84
C GLY A 298 -11.23 -31.24 -3.91
N THR A 299 -11.22 -30.26 -3.00
CA THR A 299 -12.40 -29.94 -2.17
C THR A 299 -13.20 -28.81 -2.80
N ASN A 300 -14.48 -29.09 -3.11
CA ASN A 300 -15.41 -28.08 -3.58
C ASN A 300 -15.72 -27.05 -2.47
N VAL A 301 -15.69 -25.77 -2.81
CA VAL A 301 -16.10 -24.63 -1.98
C VAL A 301 -16.99 -23.71 -2.82
N SER A 302 -18.22 -23.47 -2.37
CA SER A 302 -19.23 -22.64 -3.03
C SER A 302 -19.62 -21.42 -2.18
N PRO A 303 -20.21 -20.37 -2.77
CA PRO A 303 -20.79 -19.24 -2.01
C PRO A 303 -21.82 -19.69 -0.98
N SER A 304 -22.65 -20.68 -1.33
CA SER A 304 -23.65 -21.28 -0.44
C SER A 304 -23.10 -21.93 0.83
N TYR A 305 -21.82 -22.32 0.85
CA TYR A 305 -21.16 -22.77 2.09
C TYR A 305 -20.98 -21.61 3.09
N PHE A 306 -20.68 -20.42 2.59
CA PHE A 306 -20.50 -19.22 3.41
C PHE A 306 -21.83 -18.66 3.90
N ASN A 307 -22.83 -18.53 3.01
CA ASN A 307 -24.20 -18.18 3.35
C ASN A 307 -24.72 -19.06 4.51
N LYS A 308 -24.76 -20.40 4.30
CA LYS A 308 -25.31 -21.31 5.30
C LYS A 308 -24.59 -21.22 6.65
N LEU A 309 -23.26 -21.11 6.66
CA LEU A 309 -22.51 -21.00 7.92
C LEU A 309 -22.76 -19.66 8.62
N TYR A 310 -22.93 -18.57 7.87
CA TYR A 310 -23.24 -17.24 8.40
C TYR A 310 -24.65 -17.21 9.01
N ASP A 311 -25.67 -17.62 8.26
CA ASP A 311 -27.06 -17.61 8.73
C ASP A 311 -27.25 -18.56 9.92
N SER A 312 -26.62 -19.75 9.90
CA SER A 312 -26.66 -20.68 11.04
C SER A 312 -26.03 -20.07 12.31
N ALA A 313 -24.92 -19.33 12.18
CA ALA A 313 -24.30 -18.64 13.33
C ALA A 313 -25.15 -17.46 13.82
N TYR A 314 -25.81 -16.73 12.91
CA TYR A 314 -26.66 -15.59 13.24
C TYR A 314 -27.93 -16.02 13.97
N ASP A 315 -28.63 -17.04 13.44
CA ASP A 315 -29.83 -17.60 14.06
C ASP A 315 -29.53 -18.27 15.40
N HIS A 316 -28.37 -18.92 15.52
CA HIS A 316 -27.93 -19.50 16.79
C HIS A 316 -27.62 -18.40 17.81
N PHE A 317 -26.89 -17.34 17.44
CA PHE A 317 -26.64 -16.20 18.31
C PHE A 317 -27.94 -15.59 18.84
N ARG A 318 -28.94 -15.36 17.98
CA ARG A 318 -30.24 -14.78 18.41
C ARG A 318 -30.94 -15.68 19.43
N LYS A 319 -31.03 -16.99 19.17
CA LYS A 319 -31.64 -17.94 20.11
C LYS A 319 -30.92 -18.00 21.45
N GLN A 320 -29.58 -17.93 21.44
CA GLN A 320 -28.78 -17.89 22.66
C GLN A 320 -28.98 -16.57 23.42
N TYR A 321 -29.10 -15.44 22.72
CA TYR A 321 -29.42 -14.13 23.30
C TYR A 321 -30.82 -14.12 23.95
N ASP A 322 -31.82 -14.67 23.29
CA ASP A 322 -33.18 -14.81 23.84
C ASP A 322 -33.18 -15.75 25.06
N SER A 323 -32.45 -16.87 24.99
CA SER A 323 -32.30 -17.83 26.10
C SER A 323 -31.58 -17.22 27.31
N MET A 324 -30.55 -16.41 27.08
CA MET A 324 -29.87 -15.64 28.11
C MET A 324 -30.83 -14.69 28.83
N SER A 325 -31.65 -13.94 28.08
CA SER A 325 -32.66 -13.03 28.62
C SER A 325 -33.75 -13.76 29.43
N GLN A 326 -34.15 -14.96 28.98
CA GLN A 326 -35.06 -15.83 29.73
C GLN A 326 -34.46 -16.30 31.07
N LEU A 327 -33.18 -16.70 31.07
CA LEU A 327 -32.50 -17.22 32.27
C LEU A 327 -32.25 -16.16 33.35
N ILE A 328 -32.05 -14.89 32.96
CA ILE A 328 -31.87 -13.77 33.89
C ILE A 328 -33.18 -13.06 34.27
N GLU A 329 -34.31 -13.49 33.69
CA GLU A 329 -35.65 -12.91 33.85
C GLU A 329 -35.78 -11.43 33.41
N ASP A 330 -34.86 -10.95 32.56
CA ASP A 330 -34.78 -9.56 32.10
C ASP A 330 -34.68 -9.51 30.57
N TYR A 331 -35.67 -8.90 29.93
CA TYR A 331 -35.93 -9.02 28.49
C TYR A 331 -35.70 -7.71 27.75
N HIS A 332 -34.67 -7.69 26.92
CA HIS A 332 -34.37 -6.59 25.98
C HIS A 332 -34.08 -7.16 24.61
N THR A 333 -34.63 -6.60 23.53
CA THR A 333 -34.28 -7.08 22.18
C THR A 333 -32.94 -6.54 21.69
N ILE A 334 -32.31 -7.24 20.73
CA ILE A 334 -31.06 -6.78 20.08
C ILE A 334 -31.29 -5.42 19.39
N GLU A 335 -32.48 -5.24 18.81
CA GLU A 335 -32.93 -3.99 18.22
C GLU A 335 -33.04 -2.84 19.24
N GLU A 336 -33.69 -3.04 20.40
CA GLU A 336 -33.79 -2.02 21.46
C GLU A 336 -32.41 -1.58 21.96
N VAL A 337 -31.51 -2.52 22.24
CA VAL A 337 -30.14 -2.22 22.70
C VAL A 337 -29.36 -1.44 21.64
N TYR A 338 -29.56 -1.76 20.36
CA TYR A 338 -28.94 -1.05 19.26
C TYR A 338 -29.49 0.37 19.07
N GLU A 339 -30.80 0.57 19.22
CA GLU A 339 -31.43 1.90 19.14
C GLU A 339 -31.01 2.80 20.32
N GLN A 340 -30.94 2.26 21.53
CA GLN A 340 -30.35 2.97 22.68
C GLN A 340 -28.90 3.38 22.41
N PHE A 341 -28.11 2.49 21.80
CA PHE A 341 -26.72 2.80 21.40
C PHE A 341 -26.64 3.90 20.34
N LEU A 342 -27.54 3.92 19.34
CA LEU A 342 -27.59 5.00 18.34
C LEU A 342 -27.85 6.38 18.94
N LEU A 343 -28.69 6.48 19.99
CA LEU A 343 -28.97 7.74 20.67
C LEU A 343 -27.77 8.32 21.44
N VAL A 344 -26.85 7.46 21.91
CA VAL A 344 -25.66 7.86 22.68
C VAL A 344 -24.42 8.00 21.79
N GLY A 345 -24.26 7.11 20.81
CA GLY A 345 -23.16 7.05 19.85
C GLY A 345 -21.81 6.58 20.41
N ASP A 346 -20.89 6.21 19.51
CA ASP A 346 -19.48 5.96 19.84
C ASP A 346 -18.77 7.31 20.08
N GLN A 347 -18.67 7.71 21.34
CA GLN A 347 -18.12 9.01 21.75
C GLN A 347 -16.60 9.15 21.55
N GLY A 348 -15.89 8.12 21.05
CA GLY A 348 -14.45 8.17 20.73
C GLY A 348 -13.49 8.31 21.93
N LYS A 349 -14.01 8.51 23.15
CA LYS A 349 -13.22 8.72 24.38
C LYS A 349 -12.73 7.39 24.98
N GLY A 350 -11.87 6.67 24.25
CA GLY A 350 -11.14 5.48 24.71
C GLY A 350 -11.89 4.14 24.71
N SER A 351 -13.22 4.14 24.80
CA SER A 351 -14.06 2.93 24.77
C SER A 351 -15.29 3.15 23.87
N LEU A 352 -15.74 2.11 23.16
CA LEU A 352 -17.06 2.06 22.49
C LEU A 352 -18.22 2.36 23.48
N ILE A 353 -17.99 2.08 24.77
CA ILE A 353 -19.00 1.91 25.82
C ILE A 353 -18.92 3.05 26.86
N SER A 354 -18.02 4.04 26.73
CA SER A 354 -17.81 5.03 27.82
C SER A 354 -19.02 5.92 28.14
N GLY A 355 -20.04 5.98 27.28
CA GLY A 355 -21.34 6.58 27.57
C GLY A 355 -22.34 5.66 28.30
N PHE A 356 -22.17 4.34 28.20
CA PHE A 356 -23.01 3.34 28.88
C PHE A 356 -22.43 3.01 30.26
N THR A 357 -22.62 3.95 31.18
CA THR A 357 -22.26 3.81 32.60
C THR A 357 -23.23 2.97 33.42
N LYS A 358 -24.31 2.48 32.81
CA LYS A 358 -25.33 1.62 33.42
C LYS A 358 -25.36 0.29 32.68
N GLN A 359 -25.46 -0.82 33.43
CA GLN A 359 -25.84 -2.10 32.84
C GLN A 359 -27.24 -2.00 32.22
N ILE A 360 -27.45 -2.73 31.13
CA ILE A 360 -28.75 -2.89 30.48
C ILE A 360 -29.53 -3.98 31.21
N PHE A 361 -28.93 -5.15 31.36
CA PHE A 361 -29.50 -6.27 32.11
C PHE A 361 -29.22 -6.15 33.61
N SER A 362 -30.17 -6.58 34.44
CA SER A 362 -30.04 -6.69 35.90
C SER A 362 -30.05 -8.15 36.35
N VAL A 363 -29.07 -8.60 37.12
CA VAL A 363 -28.99 -10.01 37.57
C VAL A 363 -29.79 -10.21 38.87
N ASN A 364 -30.86 -11.01 38.80
CA ASN A 364 -31.59 -11.48 39.98
C ASN A 364 -30.75 -12.49 40.79
N THR A 365 -30.95 -12.59 42.11
CA THR A 365 -30.08 -13.38 43.02
C THR A 365 -30.15 -14.89 42.81
N ASP A 366 -31.27 -15.39 42.28
CA ASP A 366 -31.57 -16.83 42.20
C ASP A 366 -31.20 -17.48 40.83
N VAL A 367 -30.52 -16.74 39.96
CA VAL A 367 -30.14 -17.17 38.60
C VAL A 367 -28.95 -18.14 38.62
N ASP A 368 -29.02 -19.23 37.83
CA ASP A 368 -27.87 -20.10 37.55
C ASP A 368 -26.84 -19.37 36.67
N LYS A 369 -25.89 -18.73 37.35
CA LYS A 369 -24.83 -17.94 36.71
C LYS A 369 -23.94 -18.76 35.77
N GLN A 370 -23.74 -20.06 36.04
CA GLN A 370 -22.88 -20.89 35.19
C GLN A 370 -23.57 -21.18 33.87
N LEU A 371 -24.87 -21.50 33.90
CA LEU A 371 -25.66 -21.73 32.68
C LEU A 371 -25.71 -20.47 31.80
N VAL A 372 -25.85 -19.28 32.39
CA VAL A 372 -25.81 -18.01 31.65
C VAL A 372 -24.41 -17.74 31.08
N VAL A 373 -23.34 -18.03 31.82
CA VAL A 373 -21.95 -17.92 31.32
C VAL A 373 -21.69 -18.85 30.13
N ASP A 374 -22.19 -20.09 30.17
CA ASP A 374 -22.03 -21.06 29.08
C ASP A 374 -22.77 -20.61 27.79
N VAL A 375 -23.95 -20.02 27.94
CA VAL A 375 -24.71 -19.37 26.85
C VAL A 375 -23.90 -18.22 26.24
N ILE A 376 -23.32 -17.34 27.06
CA ILE A 376 -22.48 -16.22 26.58
C ILE A 376 -21.19 -16.71 25.90
N ASP A 377 -20.55 -17.76 26.41
CA ASP A 377 -19.40 -18.40 25.76
C ASP A 377 -19.75 -18.96 24.37
N SER A 378 -20.96 -19.53 24.21
CA SER A 378 -21.48 -19.93 22.90
C SER A 378 -21.71 -18.74 21.96
N MET A 379 -22.36 -17.67 22.44
CA MET A 379 -22.56 -16.44 21.66
C MET A 379 -21.23 -15.83 21.20
N THR A 380 -20.19 -15.94 22.02
CA THR A 380 -18.82 -15.51 21.69
C THR A 380 -18.23 -16.30 20.51
N LEU A 381 -18.52 -17.60 20.42
CA LEU A 381 -18.11 -18.47 19.30
C LEU A 381 -18.91 -18.18 18.02
N ASP A 382 -20.22 -17.91 18.13
CA ASP A 382 -21.04 -17.48 17.00
C ASP A 382 -20.53 -16.16 16.40
N LEU A 383 -20.27 -15.17 17.25
CA LEU A 383 -19.74 -13.87 16.86
C LEU A 383 -18.38 -14.01 16.14
N LEU A 384 -17.52 -14.93 16.58
CA LEU A 384 -16.25 -15.24 15.94
C LEU A 384 -16.43 -15.81 14.52
N VAL A 385 -17.45 -16.65 14.30
CA VAL A 385 -17.80 -17.20 12.98
C VAL A 385 -18.36 -16.11 12.07
N LEU A 386 -19.27 -15.27 12.56
CA LEU A 386 -19.83 -14.15 11.79
C LEU A 386 -18.73 -13.18 11.34
N CYS A 387 -17.87 -12.73 12.27
CA CYS A 387 -16.73 -11.87 11.93
C CYS A 387 -15.77 -12.53 10.94
N TYR A 388 -15.51 -13.85 11.04
CA TYR A 388 -14.66 -14.55 10.07
C TYR A 388 -15.21 -14.52 8.64
N ILE A 389 -16.53 -14.71 8.48
CA ILE A 389 -17.17 -14.75 7.16
C ILE A 389 -17.32 -13.35 6.56
N SER A 390 -17.81 -12.37 7.32
CA SER A 390 -17.90 -10.99 6.85
C SER A 390 -16.52 -10.42 6.52
N GLY A 391 -15.49 -10.71 7.34
CA GLY A 391 -14.11 -10.32 7.07
C GLY A 391 -13.40 -11.10 5.95
N ALA A 392 -14.05 -12.11 5.36
CA ALA A 392 -13.52 -12.91 4.27
C ALA A 392 -12.13 -13.51 4.58
N ASN A 393 -11.20 -13.52 3.61
CA ASN A 393 -9.83 -14.05 3.82
C ASN A 393 -8.88 -13.06 4.49
N SER A 394 -9.31 -11.82 4.71
CA SER A 394 -8.43 -10.72 5.15
C SER A 394 -7.96 -10.88 6.60
N PHE A 395 -8.67 -11.67 7.40
CA PHE A 395 -8.23 -12.08 8.74
C PHE A 395 -7.25 -13.26 8.70
N ARG A 396 -6.11 -13.13 9.38
CA ARG A 396 -5.44 -14.32 9.95
C ARG A 396 -6.13 -14.70 11.25
N PHE A 397 -6.24 -16.00 11.53
CA PHE A 397 -6.88 -16.48 12.77
C PHE A 397 -6.31 -15.86 14.07
N PRO A 398 -4.99 -15.63 14.22
CA PRO A 398 -4.44 -14.91 15.37
C PRO A 398 -4.86 -13.43 15.43
N GLU A 399 -5.04 -12.76 14.29
CA GLU A 399 -5.51 -11.36 14.21
C GLU A 399 -7.01 -11.28 14.58
N LEU A 400 -7.81 -12.26 14.14
CA LEU A 400 -9.24 -12.35 14.43
C LEU A 400 -9.52 -12.63 15.91
N ARG A 401 -8.86 -13.61 16.52
CA ARG A 401 -9.15 -13.96 17.94
C ARG A 401 -8.76 -12.86 18.92
N SER A 402 -7.93 -11.90 18.51
CA SER A 402 -7.44 -10.80 19.35
C SER A 402 -8.08 -9.44 19.03
N LEU A 403 -9.32 -9.42 18.52
CA LEU A 403 -10.05 -8.15 18.34
C LEU A 403 -10.34 -7.49 19.68
N GLN A 404 -10.21 -6.16 19.69
CA GLN A 404 -10.30 -5.26 20.84
C GLN A 404 -11.33 -4.17 20.55
N PHE A 405 -12.32 -4.07 21.44
CA PHE A 405 -13.39 -3.06 21.39
C PHE A 405 -13.13 -1.87 22.34
N ASN A 406 -12.15 -2.01 23.22
CA ASN A 406 -11.79 -1.06 24.27
C ASN A 406 -10.29 -1.18 24.56
N ALA A 407 -9.61 -0.07 24.82
CA ALA A 407 -8.17 -0.01 25.06
C ALA A 407 -7.78 1.22 25.90
N PRO A 408 -6.60 1.26 26.55
CA PRO A 408 -6.16 2.41 27.36
C PRO A 408 -6.09 3.72 26.58
N SER A 409 -5.88 3.66 25.26
CA SER A 409 -6.01 4.79 24.33
C SER A 409 -6.93 4.40 23.17
N TYR A 410 -7.66 5.38 22.62
CA TYR A 410 -8.52 5.16 21.44
C TYR A 410 -7.73 4.63 20.23
N GLU A 411 -6.47 5.02 20.13
CA GLU A 411 -5.54 4.68 19.04
C GLU A 411 -5.13 3.19 19.05
N GLU A 412 -5.23 2.54 20.22
CA GLU A 412 -4.99 1.09 20.43
C GLU A 412 -6.25 0.22 20.23
N ARG A 413 -7.40 0.81 19.88
CA ARG A 413 -8.67 0.10 19.63
C ARG A 413 -8.76 -0.31 18.16
N ASN A 414 -9.13 -1.57 17.88
CA ASN A 414 -9.27 -2.04 16.49
C ASN A 414 -10.71 -2.17 15.97
N THR A 415 -11.70 -2.23 16.87
CA THR A 415 -13.13 -2.34 16.50
C THR A 415 -13.84 -1.03 16.81
N VAL A 416 -14.18 -0.25 15.77
CA VAL A 416 -14.78 1.09 15.83
C VAL A 416 -16.17 1.08 15.19
N TYR A 417 -17.12 1.89 15.69
CA TYR A 417 -18.44 2.04 15.07
C TYR A 417 -18.53 3.38 14.33
N TYR A 418 -18.95 3.36 13.06
CA TYR A 418 -19.06 4.56 12.22
C TYR A 418 -20.04 4.31 11.07
N ASN A 419 -20.78 5.33 10.60
CA ASN A 419 -21.76 5.22 9.50
C ASN A 419 -22.65 3.94 9.54
N ASP A 420 -23.25 3.69 10.69
CA ASP A 420 -24.15 2.56 10.99
C ASP A 420 -23.59 1.14 10.80
N ILE A 421 -22.27 1.00 10.77
CA ILE A 421 -21.59 -0.30 10.63
C ILE A 421 -20.35 -0.39 11.53
N MET A 422 -19.97 -1.63 11.88
CA MET A 422 -18.74 -1.91 12.61
C MET A 422 -17.55 -1.99 11.66
N HIS A 423 -16.52 -1.20 11.94
CA HIS A 423 -15.24 -1.19 11.26
C HIS A 423 -14.18 -1.91 12.09
N ILE A 424 -13.55 -2.92 11.48
CA ILE A 424 -12.51 -3.72 12.12
C ILE A 424 -11.17 -3.47 11.42
N LYS A 425 -10.38 -2.57 11.99
CA LYS A 425 -8.93 -2.49 11.75
C LYS A 425 -8.30 -3.80 12.25
N THR A 426 -7.13 -4.20 11.78
CA THR A 426 -6.37 -5.27 12.47
C THR A 426 -4.92 -4.91 12.62
N PHE A 427 -4.36 -5.28 13.75
CA PHE A 427 -3.00 -4.96 14.09
C PHE A 427 -2.04 -6.11 13.85
N THR A 428 -0.80 -5.75 13.56
CA THR A 428 0.39 -6.61 13.45
C THR A 428 0.58 -7.45 12.19
N ASN A 429 1.61 -7.09 11.43
CA ASN A 429 2.38 -8.06 10.66
C ASN A 429 3.31 -8.89 11.58
N LYS A 430 4.14 -9.80 11.02
CA LYS A 430 5.07 -10.67 11.78
C LYS A 430 6.01 -9.92 12.75
N ASN A 431 6.19 -8.61 12.58
CA ASN A 431 7.11 -7.78 13.36
C ASN A 431 6.37 -6.88 14.36
N LYS A 432 5.14 -7.22 14.76
CA LYS A 432 4.26 -6.44 15.67
C LYS A 432 3.97 -5.00 15.20
N ARG A 433 4.13 -4.67 13.91
CA ARG A 433 3.82 -3.33 13.36
C ARG A 433 2.44 -3.27 12.73
N PHE A 434 1.73 -2.17 12.98
CA PHE A 434 0.45 -1.81 12.38
C PHE A 434 0.51 -1.91 10.84
N ASP A 435 -0.54 -2.45 10.23
CA ASP A 435 -0.68 -2.63 8.78
C ASP A 435 -2.14 -2.35 8.41
N GLY A 436 -2.36 -1.51 7.39
CA GLY A 436 -3.60 -0.74 7.19
C GLY A 436 -4.81 -1.51 6.66
N ARG A 437 -5.13 -2.69 7.19
CA ARG A 437 -6.30 -3.47 6.76
C ARG A 437 -7.56 -3.04 7.51
N LEU A 438 -8.43 -2.31 6.82
CA LEU A 438 -9.81 -2.07 7.22
C LEU A 438 -10.68 -3.27 6.79
N ARG A 439 -11.63 -3.64 7.65
CA ARG A 439 -12.74 -4.53 7.33
C ARG A 439 -14.03 -3.87 7.75
N ILE A 440 -15.09 -4.21 7.06
CA ILE A 440 -16.44 -3.70 7.30
C ILE A 440 -17.31 -4.90 7.64
N ALA A 441 -18.12 -4.77 8.68
CA ALA A 441 -19.16 -5.74 9.01
C ALA A 441 -20.43 -5.46 8.20
N THR A 442 -21.25 -6.49 8.01
CA THR A 442 -22.66 -6.30 7.61
C THR A 442 -23.42 -5.50 8.67
N ARG A 443 -24.55 -4.87 8.33
CA ARG A 443 -25.47 -4.24 9.31
C ARG A 443 -25.98 -5.25 10.33
N LYS A 444 -26.37 -6.45 9.89
CA LYS A 444 -26.81 -7.56 10.78
C LYS A 444 -25.76 -7.88 11.86
N LEU A 445 -24.51 -8.07 11.45
CA LEU A 445 -23.39 -8.28 12.38
C LEU A 445 -23.12 -7.05 13.24
N SER A 446 -23.25 -5.83 12.71
CA SER A 446 -22.99 -4.60 13.45
C SER A 446 -23.95 -4.43 14.63
N LYS A 447 -25.27 -4.66 14.42
CA LYS A 447 -26.27 -4.68 15.50
C LYS A 447 -25.94 -5.71 16.58
N VAL A 448 -25.65 -6.94 16.16
CA VAL A 448 -25.30 -8.06 17.06
C VAL A 448 -24.00 -7.77 17.84
N MET A 449 -22.98 -7.18 17.21
CA MET A 449 -21.76 -6.74 17.87
C MET A 449 -22.04 -5.64 18.90
N VAL A 450 -22.87 -4.64 18.59
CA VAL A 450 -23.27 -3.60 19.55
C VAL A 450 -23.96 -4.23 20.75
N ALA A 451 -24.99 -5.04 20.55
CA ALA A 451 -25.73 -5.67 21.65
C ALA A 451 -24.83 -6.58 22.51
N TYR A 452 -23.95 -7.36 21.88
CA TYR A 452 -22.98 -8.17 22.60
C TYR A 452 -22.00 -7.33 23.44
N LEU A 453 -21.49 -6.23 22.88
CA LEU A 453 -20.49 -5.41 23.55
C LEU A 453 -21.09 -4.52 24.64
N VAL A 454 -22.29 -3.97 24.45
CA VAL A 454 -22.91 -2.99 25.35
C VAL A 454 -23.81 -3.63 26.42
N ALA A 455 -24.45 -4.77 26.14
CA ALA A 455 -25.30 -5.46 27.11
C ALA A 455 -24.67 -6.77 27.64
N VAL A 456 -24.28 -7.68 26.74
CA VAL A 456 -23.86 -9.05 27.11
C VAL A 456 -22.49 -9.07 27.81
N ARG A 457 -21.51 -8.29 27.35
CA ARG A 457 -20.16 -8.27 27.96
C ARG A 457 -20.16 -7.63 29.36
N PRO A 458 -20.89 -6.55 29.65
CA PRO A 458 -21.08 -6.08 31.03
C PRO A 458 -21.75 -7.11 31.94
N LEU A 459 -22.83 -7.75 31.48
CA LEU A 459 -23.50 -8.85 32.19
C LEU A 459 -22.53 -10.00 32.52
N TYR A 460 -21.71 -10.42 31.55
CA TYR A 460 -20.66 -11.44 31.78
C TYR A 460 -19.69 -11.04 32.90
N ILE A 461 -19.30 -9.77 32.99
CA ILE A 461 -18.37 -9.28 34.03
C ILE A 461 -19.04 -9.25 35.40
N GLU A 462 -20.33 -8.92 35.46
CA GLU A 462 -21.16 -8.90 36.68
C GLU A 462 -21.40 -10.29 37.25
N LEU A 463 -21.71 -11.28 36.40
CA LEU A 463 -21.94 -12.67 36.81
C LEU A 463 -20.74 -13.26 37.58
N HIS A 464 -19.52 -12.84 37.24
CA HIS A 464 -18.28 -13.22 37.94
C HIS A 464 -17.97 -12.40 39.20
N GLY A 465 -18.80 -11.42 39.58
CA GLY A 465 -18.68 -10.68 40.85
C GLY A 465 -17.40 -9.84 41.03
N GLY A 466 -16.60 -9.68 39.97
CA GLY A 466 -15.26 -9.08 40.01
C GLY A 466 -14.12 -10.10 39.94
N ASP A 467 -14.35 -11.35 40.35
CA ASP A 467 -13.38 -12.46 40.35
C ASP A 467 -13.29 -13.14 38.98
N LEU A 468 -12.84 -12.38 37.98
CA LEU A 468 -12.70 -12.85 36.61
C LEU A 468 -11.69 -14.01 36.48
N PRO A 469 -11.97 -15.06 35.66
CA PRO A 469 -11.09 -16.23 35.58
C PRO A 469 -9.67 -15.89 35.12
N LYS A 470 -8.66 -16.38 35.87
CA LYS A 470 -7.24 -16.05 35.68
C LYS A 470 -6.77 -16.29 34.24
N VAL A 471 -6.07 -15.29 33.68
CA VAL A 471 -5.51 -15.35 32.33
C VAL A 471 -4.32 -16.29 32.28
N THR A 472 -4.38 -17.29 31.40
CA THR A 472 -3.34 -18.34 31.25
C THR A 472 -2.39 -18.09 30.07
N GLU A 473 -2.61 -17.02 29.31
CA GLU A 473 -1.95 -16.80 28.02
C GLU A 473 -0.70 -15.90 28.14
N GLN A 474 0.45 -16.41 27.69
CA GLN A 474 1.77 -15.77 27.82
C GLN A 474 1.89 -14.36 27.21
N PHE A 475 0.91 -13.88 26.45
CA PHE A 475 0.96 -12.56 25.82
C PHE A 475 1.07 -11.39 26.82
N PHE A 476 0.57 -11.59 28.06
CA PHE A 476 0.61 -10.59 29.12
C PHE A 476 1.85 -10.67 30.02
N THR A 477 2.72 -11.68 29.90
CA THR A 477 3.87 -11.87 30.81
C THR A 477 4.96 -10.79 30.67
N HIS A 478 4.85 -9.90 29.68
CA HIS A 478 5.69 -8.70 29.55
C HIS A 478 5.13 -7.47 30.30
N ARG A 479 3.96 -7.59 30.95
CA ARG A 479 3.42 -6.62 31.92
C ARG A 479 3.47 -7.22 33.33
N SER A 480 4.64 -7.73 33.71
CA SER A 480 4.96 -8.37 35.01
C SER A 480 4.64 -7.51 36.24
N ASP A 481 4.46 -6.21 36.03
CA ASP A 481 4.42 -5.19 37.08
C ASP A 481 2.97 -4.88 37.50
N LEU A 482 1.98 -5.54 36.89
CA LEU A 482 0.56 -5.46 37.24
C LEU A 482 0.10 -6.73 37.96
N PRO A 483 -0.67 -6.61 39.06
CA PRO A 483 -1.35 -7.74 39.71
C PRO A 483 -2.25 -8.57 38.76
N ASP A 484 -2.33 -9.89 39.01
CA ASP A 484 -3.10 -10.87 38.24
C ASP A 484 -4.58 -10.47 38.01
N ASP A 485 -5.21 -9.88 39.01
CA ASP A 485 -6.58 -9.37 38.98
C ASP A 485 -6.74 -8.22 37.97
N LYS A 486 -5.77 -7.30 37.92
CA LYS A 486 -5.76 -6.20 36.93
C LYS A 486 -5.47 -6.69 35.52
N ILE A 487 -4.62 -7.70 35.36
CA ILE A 487 -4.38 -8.37 34.07
C ILE A 487 -5.67 -9.04 33.57
N SER A 488 -6.36 -9.75 34.45
CA SER A 488 -7.62 -10.45 34.12
C SER A 488 -8.73 -9.45 33.80
N ALA A 489 -8.89 -8.39 34.61
CA ALA A 489 -9.83 -7.30 34.31
C ALA A 489 -9.57 -6.64 32.95
N LEU A 490 -8.31 -6.36 32.59
CA LEU A 490 -7.95 -5.81 31.27
C LEU A 490 -8.29 -6.79 30.14
N PHE A 491 -8.08 -8.10 30.33
CA PHE A 491 -8.36 -9.10 29.29
C PHE A 491 -9.84 -9.15 28.90
N TYR A 492 -10.75 -9.28 29.87
CA TYR A 492 -12.19 -9.35 29.57
C TYR A 492 -12.80 -7.99 29.20
N LYS A 493 -12.26 -6.87 29.73
CA LYS A 493 -12.76 -5.51 29.41
C LYS A 493 -12.26 -4.96 28.08
N CYS A 494 -11.23 -5.55 27.46
CA CYS A 494 -10.69 -5.07 26.19
C CYS A 494 -11.02 -5.97 24.98
N TYR A 495 -11.10 -7.29 25.15
CA TYR A 495 -11.12 -8.24 24.02
C TYR A 495 -12.49 -8.89 23.76
N ILE A 496 -12.84 -9.08 22.48
CA ILE A 496 -14.14 -9.62 22.07
C ILE A 496 -14.20 -11.14 22.27
N PHE A 497 -13.16 -11.88 21.87
CA PHE A 497 -13.21 -13.35 21.74
C PHE A 497 -12.51 -14.10 22.87
N VAL A 498 -12.93 -13.78 24.09
CA VAL A 498 -12.47 -14.39 25.35
C VAL A 498 -13.65 -15.07 26.04
N THR A 499 -13.35 -16.21 26.66
CA THR A 499 -14.33 -17.15 27.24
C THR A 499 -13.99 -17.42 28.71
N SER A 500 -14.89 -18.11 29.43
CA SER A 500 -14.71 -18.57 30.83
C SER A 500 -13.35 -19.23 31.14
N LYS A 501 -12.68 -19.78 30.12
CA LYS A 501 -11.42 -20.53 30.22
C LYS A 501 -10.15 -19.67 30.38
N GLY A 502 -10.24 -18.33 30.54
CA GLY A 502 -9.06 -17.48 30.77
C GLY A 502 -8.06 -17.43 29.61
N ARG A 503 -8.54 -17.60 28.36
CA ARG A 503 -7.70 -17.62 27.14
C ARG A 503 -8.50 -17.20 25.89
N PHE A 504 -7.81 -16.80 24.82
CA PHE A 504 -8.45 -16.62 23.51
C PHE A 504 -8.94 -17.96 22.93
N ILE A 505 -10.05 -17.90 22.18
CA ILE A 505 -10.61 -19.08 21.49
C ILE A 505 -9.56 -19.76 20.59
N SER A 506 -9.44 -21.08 20.71
CA SER A 506 -8.49 -21.87 19.91
C SER A 506 -9.02 -22.18 18.52
N SER A 507 -8.11 -22.52 17.58
CA SER A 507 -8.50 -23.01 16.25
C SER A 507 -9.21 -24.37 16.27
N HIS A 508 -9.20 -25.09 17.39
CA HIS A 508 -9.96 -26.33 17.54
C HIS A 508 -11.40 -26.03 17.95
N GLU A 509 -11.61 -25.23 19.00
CA GLU A 509 -12.93 -24.76 19.43
C GLU A 509 -13.69 -24.09 18.28
N PHE A 510 -13.03 -23.17 17.55
CA PHE A 510 -13.60 -22.53 16.34
C PHE A 510 -14.06 -23.54 15.27
N LYS A 511 -13.26 -24.58 14.99
CA LYS A 511 -13.63 -25.62 14.01
C LYS A 511 -14.75 -26.53 14.50
N SER A 512 -14.76 -26.86 15.79
CA SER A 512 -15.82 -27.64 16.42
C SER A 512 -17.14 -26.90 16.38
N HIS A 513 -17.12 -25.58 16.62
CA HIS A 513 -18.31 -24.73 16.52
C HIS A 513 -18.86 -24.65 15.10
N MET A 514 -17.99 -24.40 14.10
CA MET A 514 -18.37 -24.47 12.68
C MET A 514 -18.96 -25.84 12.27
N ALA A 515 -18.49 -26.93 12.88
CA ALA A 515 -18.98 -28.28 12.62
C ALA A 515 -20.39 -28.48 13.21
N THR A 516 -20.61 -27.98 14.43
CA THR A 516 -21.91 -27.96 15.13
C THR A 516 -22.94 -27.16 14.34
N LEU A 517 -22.63 -25.91 14.00
CA LEU A 517 -23.51 -25.01 13.22
C LEU A 517 -23.90 -25.59 11.85
N LEU A 518 -23.02 -26.35 11.20
CA LEU A 518 -23.30 -26.98 9.91
C LEU A 518 -23.99 -28.35 10.01
N GLY A 519 -24.16 -28.91 11.21
CA GLY A 519 -24.65 -30.27 11.41
C GLY A 519 -23.71 -31.33 10.82
N LYS A 520 -22.38 -31.14 10.92
CA LYS A 520 -21.37 -31.99 10.26
C LYS A 520 -20.31 -32.47 11.23
N HIS A 521 -19.78 -33.66 11.00
CA HIS A 521 -18.57 -34.13 11.68
C HIS A 521 -17.37 -33.21 11.36
N MET A 522 -16.51 -32.92 12.36
CA MET A 522 -15.37 -31.99 12.21
C MET A 522 -14.42 -32.37 11.06
N GLY A 523 -14.26 -33.66 10.73
CA GLY A 523 -13.46 -34.09 9.59
C GLY A 523 -14.04 -33.73 8.20
N ARG A 524 -15.31 -33.32 8.12
CA ARG A 524 -16.03 -32.98 6.87
C ARG A 524 -16.21 -31.47 6.64
N ILE A 525 -15.76 -30.61 7.56
CA ILE A 525 -15.81 -29.15 7.36
C ILE A 525 -14.67 -28.70 6.42
N VAL A 526 -14.89 -27.63 5.66
CA VAL A 526 -13.83 -27.05 4.82
C VAL A 526 -12.81 -26.36 5.74
N THR A 527 -11.54 -26.77 5.67
CA THR A 527 -10.52 -26.22 6.56
C THR A 527 -10.32 -24.70 6.33
N PRO A 528 -10.02 -23.89 7.37
CA PRO A 528 -9.76 -22.44 7.24
C PRO A 528 -8.61 -22.06 6.30
N ARG A 529 -7.78 -23.02 5.86
CA ARG A 529 -6.78 -22.83 4.80
C ARG A 529 -7.44 -22.91 3.42
N LYS A 530 -8.25 -23.95 3.17
CA LYS A 530 -8.97 -24.14 1.91
C LYS A 530 -10.02 -23.04 1.69
N ILE A 531 -10.74 -22.65 2.75
CA ILE A 531 -11.64 -21.48 2.75
C ILE A 531 -10.91 -20.23 2.26
N ARG A 532 -9.78 -19.87 2.87
CA ARG A 532 -9.03 -18.66 2.47
C ARG A 532 -8.54 -18.71 1.02
N GLN A 533 -8.16 -19.89 0.52
CA GLN A 533 -7.76 -20.04 -0.89
C GLN A 533 -8.94 -19.85 -1.86
N ALA A 534 -10.11 -20.41 -1.56
CA ALA A 534 -11.33 -20.19 -2.34
C ALA A 534 -11.72 -18.71 -2.37
N ILE A 535 -11.77 -18.06 -1.21
CA ILE A 535 -12.05 -16.62 -1.11
C ILE A 535 -11.02 -15.78 -1.89
N SER A 536 -9.72 -16.12 -1.82
CA SER A 536 -8.68 -15.40 -2.58
C SER A 536 -8.96 -15.43 -4.08
N TYR A 537 -9.41 -16.58 -4.59
CA TYR A 537 -9.81 -16.76 -5.98
C TYR A 537 -11.08 -15.96 -6.32
N PHE A 538 -12.14 -16.05 -5.50
CA PHE A 538 -13.38 -15.29 -5.72
C PHE A 538 -13.14 -13.78 -5.76
N PHE A 539 -12.32 -13.26 -4.85
CA PHE A 539 -11.94 -11.86 -4.88
C PHE A 539 -11.21 -11.49 -6.17
N ARG A 540 -10.24 -12.32 -6.61
CA ARG A 540 -9.44 -12.05 -7.83
C ARG A 540 -10.24 -12.13 -9.14
N HIS A 541 -11.22 -13.04 -9.23
CA HIS A 541 -11.88 -13.43 -10.48
C HIS A 541 -13.41 -13.23 -10.52
N LYS A 542 -14.01 -12.65 -9.47
CA LYS A 542 -15.44 -12.32 -9.40
C LYS A 542 -15.68 -10.95 -8.76
N ILE A 543 -15.30 -10.78 -7.50
CA ILE A 543 -15.61 -9.56 -6.71
C ILE A 543 -14.94 -8.32 -7.29
N VAL A 544 -13.63 -8.39 -7.57
CA VAL A 544 -12.86 -7.24 -8.08
C VAL A 544 -13.30 -6.87 -9.51
N GLU A 545 -13.67 -7.84 -10.34
CA GLU A 545 -14.15 -7.59 -11.70
C GLU A 545 -15.49 -6.84 -11.67
N ALA A 546 -16.46 -7.31 -10.87
CA ALA A 546 -17.74 -6.63 -10.65
C ALA A 546 -17.58 -5.23 -10.03
N THR A 547 -16.62 -5.06 -9.11
CA THR A 547 -16.30 -3.74 -8.51
C THR A 547 -15.69 -2.80 -9.55
N THR A 548 -14.77 -3.29 -10.38
CA THR A 548 -14.08 -2.53 -11.44
C THR A 548 -15.07 -1.97 -12.47
N ALA A 549 -16.01 -2.81 -12.92
CA ALA A 549 -17.00 -2.45 -13.94
C ALA A 549 -17.92 -1.29 -13.49
N LYS A 550 -18.19 -1.17 -12.19
CA LYS A 550 -19.06 -0.12 -11.63
C LYS A 550 -18.39 1.23 -11.39
N GLN A 551 -17.05 1.29 -11.24
CA GLN A 551 -16.37 2.51 -10.75
C GLN A 551 -15.51 3.26 -11.77
N GLY A 552 -15.08 2.64 -12.88
CA GLY A 552 -14.35 3.33 -13.96
C GLY A 552 -12.94 3.83 -13.59
N LEU A 553 -11.92 3.35 -14.29
CA LEU A 553 -10.49 3.71 -14.15
C LEU A 553 -9.79 3.45 -12.79
N ILE A 554 -10.43 3.72 -11.63
CA ILE A 554 -9.80 3.65 -10.29
C ILE A 554 -9.24 2.26 -9.97
N ALA A 555 -9.87 1.20 -10.48
CA ALA A 555 -9.54 -0.18 -10.12
C ALA A 555 -8.28 -0.75 -10.78
N MET A 556 -7.82 -0.20 -11.91
CA MET A 556 -6.65 -0.74 -12.64
C MET A 556 -5.34 -0.60 -11.82
N GLN A 557 -5.26 0.39 -10.93
CA GLN A 557 -4.12 0.58 -10.02
C GLN A 557 -4.19 -0.30 -8.76
N ASN A 558 -5.35 -0.91 -8.47
CA ASN A 558 -5.62 -1.57 -7.18
C ASN A 558 -5.35 -3.09 -7.17
N GLN A 559 -5.03 -3.73 -8.30
CA GLN A 559 -4.69 -5.16 -8.34
C GLN A 559 -3.51 -5.50 -7.40
N VAL A 560 -2.53 -4.59 -7.26
CA VAL A 560 -1.41 -4.68 -6.32
C VAL A 560 -1.80 -4.39 -4.86
N LYS A 561 -2.86 -3.59 -4.63
CA LYS A 561 -3.42 -3.42 -3.27
C LYS A 561 -4.14 -4.69 -2.81
N ASN A 562 -4.79 -5.41 -3.72
CA ASN A 562 -5.60 -6.59 -3.38
C ASN A 562 -4.77 -7.74 -2.79
N GLU A 563 -3.55 -7.96 -3.27
CA GLU A 563 -2.64 -8.95 -2.65
C GLU A 563 -2.22 -8.53 -1.22
N LYS A 564 -2.20 -7.23 -0.90
CA LYS A 564 -2.01 -6.73 0.49
C LYS A 564 -3.22 -6.96 1.39
N VAL A 565 -4.44 -6.83 0.85
CA VAL A 565 -5.70 -7.12 1.57
C VAL A 565 -5.81 -8.61 1.90
N GLN A 566 -5.45 -9.48 0.95
CA GLN A 566 -5.49 -10.93 1.11
C GLN A 566 -4.33 -11.52 1.94
N GLY A 567 -3.34 -10.70 2.33
CA GLY A 567 -2.27 -11.09 3.26
C GLY A 567 -1.24 -12.10 2.73
N HIS A 568 -1.25 -12.39 1.42
CA HIS A 568 -0.32 -13.29 0.73
C HIS A 568 0.96 -12.56 0.31
N ALA A 569 1.91 -12.46 1.24
CA ALA A 569 3.22 -11.88 0.95
C ALA A 569 4.10 -12.85 0.13
N ASN A 570 3.99 -12.82 -1.20
CA ASN A 570 5.08 -13.24 -2.08
C ASN A 570 6.02 -12.04 -2.33
N ALA A 571 7.31 -12.23 -2.07
CA ALA A 571 8.23 -11.12 -1.82
C ALA A 571 8.71 -10.39 -3.08
N THR A 572 8.08 -9.26 -3.40
CA THR A 572 8.71 -8.15 -4.16
C THR A 572 9.22 -7.08 -3.20
N SER A 573 10.42 -6.57 -3.50
CA SER A 573 11.22 -5.72 -2.61
C SER A 573 10.81 -4.25 -2.71
N ALA A 574 10.01 -3.77 -1.76
CA ALA A 574 9.91 -2.35 -1.43
C ALA A 574 9.48 -2.17 0.03
N SER A 575 10.29 -1.50 0.83
CA SER A 575 9.91 -1.01 2.16
C SER A 575 8.84 0.06 2.03
N TYR A 576 7.66 -0.16 2.62
CA TYR A 576 6.52 0.76 2.60
C TYR A 576 5.85 0.84 3.98
N GLY A 577 5.46 2.04 4.39
CA GLY A 577 4.59 2.29 5.55
C GLY A 577 4.37 3.80 5.75
N GLY A 578 3.10 4.23 5.81
CA GLY A 578 2.72 5.60 6.19
C GLY A 578 1.37 6.10 5.65
N LEU A 579 0.56 6.67 6.55
CA LEU A 579 -0.62 7.55 6.41
C LEU A 579 -1.86 7.01 5.68
N GLY A 580 -3.07 7.20 6.22
CA GLY A 580 -3.49 7.82 7.51
C GLY A 580 -4.92 7.43 7.91
N PRO A 581 -5.22 7.20 9.21
CA PRO A 581 -6.26 8.03 9.83
C PRO A 581 -6.06 8.30 11.34
N LEU A 582 -6.84 9.26 11.80
CA LEU A 582 -7.54 9.45 13.09
C LEU A 582 -6.95 8.77 14.34
N GLY A 583 -6.08 9.52 15.04
CA GLY A 583 -5.42 9.10 16.27
C GLY A 583 -4.19 8.23 15.99
N ALA A 584 -3.00 8.84 16.03
CA ALA A 584 -1.65 8.30 15.79
C ALA A 584 -1.35 7.42 14.54
N ASP A 585 -2.29 6.68 13.92
CA ASP A 585 -1.93 5.55 13.04
C ASP A 585 -2.54 5.51 11.62
N SER A 586 -2.04 6.41 10.78
CA SER A 586 -1.11 6.00 9.69
C SER A 586 -1.53 4.97 8.60
N SER A 587 -2.82 4.84 8.24
CA SER A 587 -3.27 3.90 7.17
C SER A 587 -4.45 4.30 6.22
N ILE A 588 -5.70 4.25 6.69
CA ILE A 588 -7.02 4.43 6.04
C ILE A 588 -7.33 5.64 5.09
N THR A 589 -6.89 5.74 3.81
CA THR A 589 -7.37 6.86 2.95
C THR A 589 -8.88 6.81 2.65
N GLN A 590 -9.55 7.95 2.39
CA GLN A 590 -10.99 7.96 2.05
C GLN A 590 -11.29 7.13 0.78
N SER A 591 -10.43 7.19 -0.24
CA SER A 591 -10.59 6.37 -1.45
C SER A 591 -10.35 4.88 -1.20
N ASP A 592 -9.44 4.53 -0.29
CA ASP A 592 -9.28 3.15 0.19
C ASP A 592 -10.50 2.70 1.03
N TYR A 593 -11.08 3.56 1.87
CA TYR A 593 -12.31 3.30 2.62
C TYR A 593 -13.48 2.98 1.69
N ILE A 594 -13.71 3.84 0.68
CA ILE A 594 -14.71 3.65 -0.38
C ILE A 594 -14.47 2.33 -1.10
N TYR A 595 -13.21 2.06 -1.47
CA TYR A 595 -12.82 0.83 -2.12
C TYR A 595 -13.14 -0.41 -1.26
N PHE A 596 -12.80 -0.39 0.03
CA PHE A 596 -13.15 -1.45 0.97
C PHE A 596 -14.68 -1.61 1.10
N GLN A 597 -15.44 -0.51 1.20
CA GLN A 597 -16.89 -0.56 1.31
C GLN A 597 -17.54 -1.22 0.10
N CYS A 598 -17.13 -0.85 -1.12
CA CYS A 598 -17.60 -1.49 -2.34
C CYS A 598 -17.16 -2.97 -2.43
N LEU A 599 -15.90 -3.27 -2.09
CA LEU A 599 -15.35 -4.62 -2.14
C LEU A 599 -16.05 -5.58 -1.16
N PHE A 600 -16.32 -5.14 0.08
CA PHE A 600 -17.07 -5.93 1.07
C PHE A 600 -18.56 -6.02 0.71
N ARG A 601 -19.19 -4.99 0.15
CA ARG A 601 -20.57 -5.05 -0.38
C ARG A 601 -20.72 -6.08 -1.48
N GLU A 602 -19.83 -6.08 -2.49
CA GLU A 602 -19.86 -7.10 -3.55
C GLU A 602 -19.54 -8.50 -3.00
N TRP A 603 -18.69 -8.63 -1.97
CA TRP A 603 -18.51 -9.91 -1.26
C TRP A 603 -19.80 -10.38 -0.59
N PHE A 604 -20.48 -9.53 0.19
CA PHE A 604 -21.73 -9.88 0.88
C PHE A 604 -22.85 -10.27 -0.09
N LYS A 605 -22.93 -9.56 -1.23
CA LYS A 605 -23.83 -9.91 -2.32
C LYS A 605 -23.49 -11.26 -2.95
N PHE A 606 -22.22 -11.51 -3.24
CA PHE A 606 -21.75 -12.76 -3.85
C PHE A 606 -21.99 -13.98 -2.95
N ILE A 607 -21.90 -13.84 -1.62
CA ILE A 607 -22.27 -14.90 -0.67
C ILE A 607 -23.71 -14.78 -0.14
N GLY A 608 -24.54 -13.88 -0.68
CA GLY A 608 -25.95 -13.76 -0.34
C GLY A 608 -26.26 -13.58 1.15
N ILE A 609 -25.56 -12.68 1.87
CA ILE A 609 -25.84 -12.39 3.30
C ILE A 609 -26.44 -11.00 3.55
N GLU A 610 -26.34 -10.09 2.58
CA GLU A 610 -27.03 -8.78 2.56
C GLU A 610 -27.51 -8.44 1.15
N ASP A 611 -28.70 -7.86 1.06
CA ASP A 611 -29.26 -7.32 -0.18
C ASP A 611 -28.71 -5.93 -0.50
N SER A 612 -28.91 -5.53 -1.76
CA SER A 612 -28.24 -4.34 -2.34
C SER A 612 -28.69 -3.00 -1.74
N GLU A 613 -29.79 -2.99 -1.00
CA GLU A 613 -30.50 -1.78 -0.54
C GLU A 613 -30.06 -1.39 0.88
N GLY A 614 -29.49 -0.19 1.02
CA GLY A 614 -29.14 0.38 2.33
C GLY A 614 -27.68 0.77 2.52
N PHE A 615 -26.76 0.26 1.70
CA PHE A 615 -25.48 0.97 1.50
C PHE A 615 -25.76 2.22 0.67
N GLU A 616 -26.15 3.32 1.34
CA GLU A 616 -26.20 4.64 0.72
C GLU A 616 -24.88 4.87 0.00
N SER A 617 -25.01 5.10 -1.30
CA SER A 617 -23.83 5.29 -2.12
C SER A 617 -23.24 6.65 -1.75
N ILE A 618 -22.05 6.65 -1.15
CA ILE A 618 -21.24 7.88 -0.99
C ILE A 618 -20.92 8.48 -2.39
N PHE A 619 -21.10 7.67 -3.44
CA PHE A 619 -21.18 8.06 -4.85
C PHE A 619 -22.54 7.72 -5.45
N GLU A 620 -23.63 8.09 -4.80
CA GLU A 620 -24.64 8.79 -5.58
C GLU A 620 -23.96 10.10 -6.00
N ARG A 621 -23.28 10.01 -7.15
CA ARG A 621 -23.78 10.81 -8.24
C ARG A 621 -25.28 10.51 -8.32
N LYS A 622 -26.06 11.26 -7.53
CA LYS A 622 -27.06 12.08 -8.17
C LYS A 622 -26.33 12.65 -9.38
N GLU A 623 -26.74 12.20 -10.54
CA GLU A 623 -27.02 13.16 -11.59
C GLU A 623 -27.77 14.28 -10.87
N VAL A 624 -27.01 15.28 -10.44
CA VAL A 624 -27.52 16.63 -10.33
C VAL A 624 -28.09 16.79 -11.72
N ALA A 625 -29.42 16.66 -11.83
CA ALA A 625 -30.10 17.00 -13.05
C ALA A 625 -29.48 18.33 -13.47
N GLU A 626 -28.82 18.33 -14.62
CA GLU A 626 -28.24 19.56 -15.15
C GLU A 626 -29.45 20.46 -15.33
N ASP A 627 -29.64 21.36 -14.36
CA ASP A 627 -30.62 22.41 -14.42
C ASP A 627 -30.09 23.27 -15.57
N PRO A 628 -30.65 23.17 -16.79
CA PRO A 628 -29.93 23.60 -18.00
C PRO A 628 -29.69 25.12 -18.02
N ASP A 629 -30.36 25.81 -17.09
CA ASP A 629 -30.45 27.25 -16.94
C ASP A 629 -29.67 27.81 -15.72
N GLU A 630 -28.76 27.07 -15.07
CA GLU A 630 -27.84 27.67 -14.06
C GLU A 630 -26.70 28.50 -14.73
N ILE A 631 -27.11 29.51 -15.52
CA ILE A 631 -26.28 30.47 -16.28
C ILE A 631 -24.96 30.75 -15.54
N PHE A 632 -23.86 30.42 -16.20
CA PHE A 632 -22.51 30.63 -15.67
C PHE A 632 -22.28 32.13 -15.47
N LEU A 633 -21.57 32.48 -14.39
CA LEU A 633 -21.47 33.85 -13.93
C LEU A 633 -20.36 34.56 -14.73
N THR A 634 -20.63 34.81 -16.01
CA THR A 634 -19.74 35.52 -16.92
C THR A 634 -19.66 36.98 -16.50
N ALA A 635 -18.53 37.36 -15.91
CA ALA A 635 -18.13 38.76 -15.93
C ALA A 635 -18.03 39.20 -17.39
N ASN A 636 -18.36 40.46 -17.68
CA ASN A 636 -18.19 41.06 -18.98
C ASN A 636 -17.01 42.04 -18.96
N GLY A 637 -16.58 42.50 -20.14
CA GLY A 637 -15.47 43.47 -20.25
C GLY A 637 -15.77 44.84 -19.63
N GLY A 638 -16.98 45.11 -19.15
CA GLY A 638 -17.33 46.26 -18.30
C GLY A 638 -16.99 45.97 -16.83
N ASP A 639 -17.43 44.82 -16.30
CA ASP A 639 -17.13 44.39 -14.92
C ASP A 639 -15.61 44.30 -14.67
N VAL A 640 -14.84 43.82 -15.66
CA VAL A 640 -13.36 43.80 -15.61
C VAL A 640 -12.77 45.21 -15.63
N ARG A 641 -13.30 46.13 -16.45
CA ARG A 641 -12.84 47.53 -16.48
C ARG A 641 -13.12 48.27 -15.17
N GLU A 642 -14.27 48.07 -14.54
CA GLU A 642 -14.56 48.60 -13.19
C GLU A 642 -13.66 47.96 -12.12
N ALA A 643 -13.32 46.67 -12.26
CA ALA A 643 -12.37 46.01 -11.36
C ALA A 643 -10.97 46.65 -11.44
N ILE A 644 -10.49 46.97 -12.64
CA ILE A 644 -9.18 47.61 -12.86
C ILE A 644 -9.18 49.07 -12.38
N GLY A 645 -10.22 49.85 -12.73
CA GLY A 645 -10.24 51.29 -12.50
C GLY A 645 -9.08 51.99 -13.23
N ASP A 646 -8.37 52.89 -12.54
CA ASP A 646 -7.27 53.68 -13.10
C ASP A 646 -5.92 52.92 -13.16
N LEU A 647 -5.90 51.63 -12.84
CA LEU A 647 -4.66 50.83 -12.83
C LEU A 647 -4.17 50.52 -14.25
N GLN A 648 -2.96 50.96 -14.58
CA GLN A 648 -2.30 50.59 -15.83
C GLN A 648 -1.72 49.17 -15.73
N LEU A 649 -2.41 48.20 -16.35
CA LEU A 649 -1.93 46.83 -16.52
C LEU A 649 -1.07 46.70 -17.78
N ARG A 650 -0.08 45.80 -17.73
CA ARG A 650 0.62 45.33 -18.93
C ARG A 650 -0.34 44.49 -19.79
N ALA A 651 -0.08 44.42 -21.10
CA ALA A 651 -0.91 43.67 -22.05
C ALA A 651 -1.06 42.17 -21.68
N ASP A 652 -0.01 41.56 -21.13
CA ASP A 652 -0.04 40.18 -20.65
C ASP A 652 -0.90 39.99 -19.40
N GLN A 653 -0.84 40.94 -18.44
CA GLN A 653 -1.72 40.94 -17.28
C GLN A 653 -3.19 41.12 -17.66
N MET A 654 -3.48 42.04 -18.59
CA MET A 654 -4.83 42.29 -19.10
C MET A 654 -5.40 41.05 -19.80
N SER A 655 -4.65 40.48 -20.75
CA SER A 655 -5.09 39.29 -21.51
C SER A 655 -5.38 38.09 -20.61
N ILE A 656 -4.61 37.88 -19.55
CA ILE A 656 -4.85 36.79 -18.59
C ILE A 656 -6.02 37.12 -17.64
N LEU A 657 -6.22 38.38 -17.27
CA LEU A 657 -7.39 38.78 -16.48
C LEU A 657 -8.68 38.58 -17.28
N ASP A 658 -8.71 38.95 -18.55
CA ASP A 658 -9.84 38.71 -19.46
C ASP A 658 -10.09 37.21 -19.66
N ASP A 659 -9.06 36.40 -19.94
CA ASP A 659 -9.20 34.93 -20.08
C ASP A 659 -9.65 34.23 -18.78
N LEU A 660 -9.30 34.77 -17.61
CA LEU A 660 -9.75 34.21 -16.33
C LEU A 660 -11.14 34.68 -15.90
N ALA A 661 -11.57 35.89 -16.28
CA ALA A 661 -12.85 36.48 -15.85
C ALA A 661 -13.99 36.30 -16.86
N LEU A 662 -13.70 36.30 -18.17
CA LEU A 662 -14.70 36.30 -19.24
C LEU A 662 -14.97 34.90 -19.84
N SER A 663 -14.02 33.97 -19.67
CA SER A 663 -14.08 32.64 -20.29
C SER A 663 -15.12 31.74 -19.61
N THR A 664 -15.93 31.07 -20.43
CA THR A 664 -16.93 30.08 -19.99
C THR A 664 -16.35 28.69 -19.73
N GLU A 665 -15.06 28.45 -20.00
CA GLU A 665 -14.42 27.15 -19.80
C GLU A 665 -14.31 26.80 -18.31
N THR A 666 -14.66 25.57 -17.92
CA THR A 666 -14.43 25.04 -16.56
C THR A 666 -13.03 24.47 -16.37
N SER A 667 -12.14 24.60 -17.36
CA SER A 667 -10.83 23.94 -17.37
C SER A 667 -9.90 24.53 -16.30
N ASN A 668 -9.28 23.67 -15.50
CA ASN A 668 -8.33 24.09 -14.47
C ASN A 668 -7.05 24.67 -15.10
N VAL A 669 -6.65 25.86 -14.62
CA VAL A 669 -5.52 26.64 -15.19
C VAL A 669 -4.30 26.57 -14.28
N LEU A 670 -3.13 26.33 -14.87
CA LEU A 670 -1.82 26.52 -14.24
C LEU A 670 -1.09 27.69 -14.92
N LEU A 671 -0.73 28.71 -14.14
CA LEU A 671 -0.07 29.93 -14.61
C LEU A 671 1.34 30.07 -14.01
N GLY A 672 2.36 29.91 -14.86
CA GLY A 672 3.73 30.28 -14.57
C GLY A 672 3.97 31.75 -14.92
N ALA A 673 4.21 32.60 -13.92
CA ALA A 673 4.43 34.04 -14.13
C ALA A 673 5.56 34.56 -13.22
N PRO A 674 6.54 35.32 -13.75
CA PRO A 674 7.77 35.64 -13.02
C PRO A 674 7.57 36.42 -11.71
N THR A 675 8.61 36.49 -10.88
CA THR A 675 8.65 37.40 -9.72
C THR A 675 8.52 38.85 -10.19
N GLY A 676 7.75 39.67 -9.46
CA GLY A 676 7.43 41.04 -9.91
C GLY A 676 6.33 41.13 -10.98
N TRP A 677 5.82 40.01 -11.52
CA TRP A 677 4.76 40.03 -12.53
C TRP A 677 3.41 40.57 -12.01
N GLY A 678 3.17 40.56 -10.69
CA GLY A 678 1.91 41.03 -10.09
C GLY A 678 0.86 39.94 -9.89
N LYS A 679 1.27 38.69 -9.62
CA LYS A 679 0.37 37.54 -9.38
C LYS A 679 -0.77 37.84 -8.40
N SER A 680 -0.46 38.37 -7.21
CA SER A 680 -1.48 38.69 -6.20
C SER A 680 -2.41 39.84 -6.61
N LEU A 681 -1.98 40.74 -7.53
CA LEU A 681 -2.84 41.77 -8.11
C LEU A 681 -3.85 41.14 -9.07
N LEU A 682 -3.42 40.22 -9.94
CA LEU A 682 -4.32 39.45 -10.82
C LEU A 682 -5.39 38.72 -10.00
N ILE A 683 -5.01 38.06 -8.90
CA ILE A 683 -5.96 37.38 -7.99
C ILE A 683 -6.99 38.38 -7.43
N ALA A 684 -6.54 39.53 -6.92
CA ALA A 684 -7.42 40.55 -6.37
C ALA A 684 -8.40 41.12 -7.41
N LEU A 685 -7.91 41.41 -8.63
CA LEU A 685 -8.72 41.93 -9.72
C LEU A 685 -9.74 40.92 -10.23
N LEU A 686 -9.41 39.63 -10.32
CA LEU A 686 -10.34 38.56 -10.67
C LEU A 686 -11.49 38.47 -9.66
N ILE A 687 -11.17 38.47 -8.35
CA ILE A 687 -12.18 38.44 -7.28
C ILE A 687 -13.04 39.71 -7.32
N LYS A 688 -12.45 40.88 -7.59
CA LYS A 688 -13.18 42.15 -7.72
C LYS A 688 -14.11 42.15 -8.94
N ALA A 689 -13.68 41.60 -10.09
CA ALA A 689 -14.54 41.43 -11.27
C ALA A 689 -15.72 40.49 -10.96
N HIS A 690 -15.50 39.36 -10.27
CA HIS A 690 -16.57 38.48 -9.79
C HIS A 690 -17.56 39.20 -8.85
N LYS A 691 -17.06 40.02 -7.93
CA LYS A 691 -17.86 40.83 -7.01
C LYS A 691 -18.75 41.84 -7.75
N ILE A 692 -18.21 42.49 -8.78
CA ILE A 692 -18.94 43.47 -9.61
C ILE A 692 -20.01 42.77 -10.46
N ALA A 693 -19.64 41.68 -11.16
CA ALA A 693 -20.58 40.87 -11.92
C ALA A 693 -21.75 40.37 -11.04
N ALA A 694 -21.47 39.92 -9.80
CA ALA A 694 -22.50 39.50 -8.86
C ALA A 694 -23.51 40.61 -8.49
N ARG A 695 -23.09 41.87 -8.42
CA ARG A 695 -24.00 43.03 -8.21
C ARG A 695 -24.95 43.21 -9.41
N ARG A 696 -24.43 43.04 -10.63
CA ARG A 696 -25.17 43.19 -11.89
C ARG A 696 -26.17 42.04 -12.12
N SER A 697 -25.89 40.85 -11.61
CA SER A 697 -26.66 39.62 -11.92
C SER A 697 -27.87 39.33 -11.01
N CYS A 698 -28.10 40.14 -9.96
CA CYS A 698 -29.24 40.09 -9.00
C CYS A 698 -29.54 38.78 -8.24
N ASN A 699 -29.06 37.60 -8.67
CA ASN A 699 -29.57 36.32 -8.18
C ASN A 699 -28.73 35.64 -7.08
N LYS A 700 -27.39 35.72 -7.12
CA LYS A 700 -26.50 35.12 -6.09
C LYS A 700 -25.21 35.94 -5.90
N LYS A 701 -24.73 36.06 -4.65
CA LYS A 701 -23.38 36.55 -4.32
C LYS A 701 -22.33 35.53 -4.77
N VAL A 702 -21.08 35.97 -4.95
CA VAL A 702 -19.96 35.07 -5.29
C VAL A 702 -19.00 34.95 -4.13
N LEU A 703 -18.61 33.72 -3.82
CA LEU A 703 -17.52 33.40 -2.89
C LEU A 703 -16.36 32.73 -3.65
N ASN A 704 -15.15 33.21 -3.39
CA ASN A 704 -13.90 32.64 -3.90
C ASN A 704 -13.11 32.02 -2.74
N LEU A 705 -12.20 31.11 -3.02
CA LEU A 705 -11.28 30.53 -2.03
C LEU A 705 -9.83 30.74 -2.48
N VAL A 706 -9.02 31.38 -1.64
CA VAL A 706 -7.59 31.59 -1.90
C VAL A 706 -6.77 30.82 -0.88
N LEU A 707 -5.90 29.94 -1.37
CA LEU A 707 -5.03 29.05 -0.61
C LEU A 707 -3.57 29.44 -0.82
N VAL A 708 -2.84 29.60 0.27
CA VAL A 708 -1.41 29.96 0.25
C VAL A 708 -0.58 29.01 1.12
N PRO A 709 0.70 28.76 0.83
CA PRO A 709 1.50 27.83 1.62
C PRO A 709 1.80 28.32 3.05
N TYR A 710 1.88 29.63 3.31
CA TYR A 710 2.43 30.16 4.57
C TYR A 710 1.48 31.07 5.33
N GLN A 711 1.45 30.98 6.66
CA GLN A 711 0.62 31.85 7.52
C GLN A 711 1.00 33.33 7.36
N ALA A 712 2.30 33.65 7.27
CA ALA A 712 2.76 35.02 7.03
C ALA A 712 2.26 35.58 5.69
N LEU A 713 2.31 34.78 4.62
CA LEU A 713 1.77 35.15 3.31
C LEU A 713 0.23 35.31 3.36
N LYS A 714 -0.46 34.45 4.13
CA LYS A 714 -1.91 34.51 4.33
C LYS A 714 -2.33 35.86 4.91
N PHE A 715 -1.71 36.29 6.01
CA PHE A 715 -2.04 37.58 6.63
C PHE A 715 -1.69 38.78 5.73
N GLN A 716 -0.55 38.77 5.04
CA GLN A 716 -0.20 39.82 4.06
C GLN A 716 -1.18 39.89 2.89
N LEU A 717 -1.74 38.75 2.46
CA LEU A 717 -2.69 38.71 1.35
C LEU A 717 -4.08 39.20 1.79
N ILE A 718 -4.50 38.87 3.01
CA ILE A 718 -5.74 39.40 3.62
C ILE A 718 -5.70 40.93 3.67
N GLU A 719 -4.64 41.50 4.24
CA GLU A 719 -4.47 42.97 4.33
C GLU A 719 -4.50 43.65 2.94
N ARG A 720 -3.95 43.01 1.91
CA ARG A 720 -4.00 43.50 0.52
C ARG A 720 -5.40 43.44 -0.09
N PHE A 721 -6.15 42.37 0.17
CA PHE A 721 -7.51 42.23 -0.33
C PHE A 721 -8.49 43.19 0.36
N GLU A 722 -8.36 43.38 1.67
CA GLU A 722 -9.13 44.38 2.44
C GLU A 722 -8.87 45.79 1.91
N LYS A 723 -7.59 46.17 1.70
CA LYS A 723 -7.22 47.45 1.06
C LYS A 723 -7.72 47.59 -0.38
N ALA A 724 -7.96 46.48 -1.09
CA ALA A 724 -8.57 46.47 -2.42
C ALA A 724 -10.12 46.54 -2.38
N GLY A 725 -10.74 46.67 -1.20
CA GLY A 725 -12.19 46.74 -1.03
C GLY A 725 -12.91 45.40 -1.09
N LEU A 726 -12.20 44.29 -0.80
CA LEU A 726 -12.78 42.95 -0.70
C LEU A 726 -13.10 42.62 0.75
N ASN A 727 -14.26 42.00 0.98
CA ASN A 727 -14.68 41.47 2.27
C ASN A 727 -14.05 40.08 2.43
N VAL A 728 -13.08 39.97 3.33
CA VAL A 728 -12.31 38.74 3.52
C VAL A 728 -12.80 37.98 4.75
N LEU A 729 -12.95 36.67 4.61
CA LEU A 729 -13.13 35.76 5.75
C LEU A 729 -11.90 34.86 5.89
N HIS A 730 -11.44 34.62 7.12
CA HIS A 730 -10.42 33.59 7.34
C HIS A 730 -11.05 32.22 7.11
N ALA A 731 -10.43 31.36 6.29
CA ALA A 731 -10.98 30.03 6.01
C ALA A 731 -11.14 29.15 7.28
N ALA A 732 -10.34 29.42 8.34
CA ALA A 732 -10.49 28.76 9.65
C ALA A 732 -11.73 29.20 10.44
N GLN A 733 -12.37 30.31 10.08
CA GLN A 733 -13.61 30.84 10.66
C GLN A 733 -14.85 30.47 9.82
N TYR A 734 -14.77 29.41 9.01
CA TYR A 734 -15.89 28.95 8.16
C TYR A 734 -17.20 28.72 8.95
N THR A 735 -17.12 28.38 10.23
CA THR A 735 -18.28 28.20 11.13
C THR A 735 -19.07 29.49 11.38
N THR A 736 -18.49 30.67 11.16
CA THR A 736 -19.21 31.96 11.25
C THR A 736 -19.83 32.38 9.90
N PHE A 737 -19.71 31.55 8.86
CA PHE A 737 -20.34 31.83 7.57
C PHE A 737 -21.83 31.52 7.61
N SER A 738 -22.64 32.42 7.06
CA SER A 738 -24.10 32.39 7.09
C SER A 738 -24.66 33.01 5.81
N GLU A 739 -25.95 32.80 5.51
CA GLU A 739 -26.60 33.42 4.34
C GLU A 739 -26.52 34.96 4.37
N SER A 740 -26.53 35.56 5.57
CA SER A 740 -26.37 37.00 5.80
C SER A 740 -24.93 37.51 5.69
N SER A 741 -23.94 36.63 5.44
CA SER A 741 -22.54 37.05 5.26
C SER A 741 -22.38 38.02 4.09
N THR A 742 -21.23 38.69 4.02
CA THR A 742 -20.85 39.61 2.93
C THR A 742 -19.49 39.27 2.32
N ALA A 743 -18.88 38.15 2.71
CA ALA A 743 -17.54 37.76 2.25
C ALA A 743 -17.50 37.50 0.72
N ASP A 744 -16.51 38.09 0.05
CA ASP A 744 -16.21 37.87 -1.38
C ASP A 744 -15.16 36.75 -1.56
N VAL A 745 -14.33 36.54 -0.53
CA VAL A 745 -13.23 35.57 -0.54
C VAL A 745 -12.96 34.98 0.85
N MET A 746 -12.76 33.67 0.91
CA MET A 746 -12.11 33.00 2.03
C MET A 746 -10.61 32.88 1.78
N VAL A 747 -9.77 33.27 2.74
CA VAL A 747 -8.30 33.12 2.63
C VAL A 747 -7.79 32.15 3.70
N GLY A 748 -7.10 31.10 3.25
CA GLY A 748 -6.59 30.01 4.09
C GLY A 748 -5.15 29.63 3.76
N CYS A 749 -4.51 28.91 4.68
CA CYS A 749 -3.35 28.12 4.30
C CYS A 749 -3.81 26.87 3.56
N VAL A 750 -3.00 26.33 2.64
CA VAL A 750 -3.30 25.10 1.88
C VAL A 750 -3.77 23.95 2.79
N ASP A 751 -3.22 23.82 4.00
CA ASP A 751 -3.61 22.79 4.97
C ASP A 751 -5.08 22.84 5.43
N VAL A 752 -5.81 23.94 5.19
CA VAL A 752 -7.23 24.04 5.57
C VAL A 752 -8.10 23.01 4.84
N ILE A 753 -7.76 22.65 3.59
CA ILE A 753 -8.42 21.58 2.82
C ILE A 753 -7.90 20.16 3.17
N ALA A 754 -7.18 20.01 4.27
CA ALA A 754 -7.00 18.73 4.97
C ALA A 754 -7.91 18.59 6.21
N SER A 755 -8.65 19.64 6.61
CA SER A 755 -9.62 19.58 7.71
C SER A 755 -10.94 18.98 7.23
N ASP A 756 -11.35 17.84 7.79
CA ASP A 756 -12.61 17.20 7.41
C ASP A 756 -13.83 18.09 7.68
N ASP A 757 -13.82 18.94 8.70
CA ASP A 757 -14.93 19.87 8.98
C ASP A 757 -15.04 20.98 7.92
N PHE A 758 -13.90 21.53 7.47
CA PHE A 758 -13.87 22.54 6.41
C PHE A 758 -14.27 21.93 5.05
N LEU A 759 -13.87 20.68 4.81
CA LEU A 759 -14.33 19.92 3.65
C LEU A 759 -15.84 19.65 3.71
N ALA A 760 -16.38 19.26 4.88
CA ALA A 760 -17.81 19.05 5.08
C ALA A 760 -18.61 20.35 4.86
N PHE A 761 -18.08 21.49 5.31
CA PHE A 761 -18.64 22.82 5.01
C PHE A 761 -18.70 23.08 3.50
N LEU A 762 -17.62 22.83 2.76
CA LEU A 762 -17.58 23.03 1.30
C LEU A 762 -18.52 22.07 0.55
N TYR A 763 -18.50 20.77 0.86
CA TYR A 763 -19.38 19.79 0.21
C TYR A 763 -20.87 20.08 0.45
N ASN A 764 -21.23 20.60 1.62
CA ASN A 764 -22.60 21.01 1.92
C ASN A 764 -22.93 22.46 1.50
N PHE A 765 -21.98 23.21 0.91
CA PHE A 765 -22.16 24.63 0.62
C PHE A 765 -23.33 24.91 -0.32
N LYS A 766 -23.49 24.12 -1.40
CA LYS A 766 -24.64 24.26 -2.34
C LYS A 766 -25.98 23.97 -1.65
N LYS A 767 -26.00 23.10 -0.63
CA LYS A 767 -27.23 22.76 0.15
C LYS A 767 -27.64 23.89 1.09
N TYR A 768 -26.70 24.44 1.87
CA TYR A 768 -27.01 25.41 2.93
C TYR A 768 -26.92 26.89 2.48
N PHE A 769 -26.12 27.20 1.47
CA PHE A 769 -25.89 28.58 1.03
C PHE A 769 -26.13 28.79 -0.47
N GLY A 770 -26.36 27.73 -1.24
CA GLY A 770 -26.51 27.77 -2.70
C GLY A 770 -27.71 28.56 -3.24
N ARG A 771 -28.61 29.02 -2.35
CA ARG A 771 -29.66 30.00 -2.66
C ARG A 771 -29.11 31.43 -2.76
N THR A 772 -28.17 31.78 -1.89
CA THR A 772 -27.63 33.15 -1.75
C THR A 772 -26.23 33.30 -2.33
N TYR A 773 -25.48 32.20 -2.47
CA TYR A 773 -24.07 32.18 -2.87
C TYR A 773 -23.77 31.17 -3.99
N LYS A 774 -22.81 31.51 -4.86
CA LYS A 774 -22.16 30.61 -5.84
C LYS A 774 -20.65 30.57 -5.57
N LEU A 775 -20.04 29.38 -5.64
CA LEU A 775 -18.59 29.22 -5.59
C LEU A 775 -18.00 29.50 -6.98
N SER A 776 -17.10 30.49 -7.11
CA SER A 776 -16.48 30.82 -8.40
C SER A 776 -15.08 30.22 -8.52
N SER A 777 -14.02 30.91 -8.09
CA SER A 777 -12.65 30.41 -8.26
C SER A 777 -12.02 29.87 -6.98
N CYS A 778 -11.34 28.73 -7.10
CA CYS A 778 -10.33 28.28 -6.13
C CYS A 778 -8.93 28.67 -6.64
N LEU A 779 -8.15 29.37 -5.84
CA LEU A 779 -6.93 30.06 -6.26
C LEU A 779 -5.76 29.63 -5.37
N PHE A 780 -4.73 29.01 -5.94
CA PHE A 780 -3.51 28.64 -5.22
C PHE A 780 -2.38 29.61 -5.57
N ASP A 781 -1.98 30.47 -4.63
CA ASP A 781 -0.77 31.28 -4.78
C ASP A 781 0.46 30.49 -4.29
N GLU A 782 1.61 30.72 -4.92
CA GLU A 782 2.85 29.93 -4.72
C GLU A 782 2.63 28.40 -4.76
N SER A 783 1.84 27.96 -5.75
CA SER A 783 1.37 26.57 -5.92
C SER A 783 2.48 25.52 -6.06
N GLN A 784 3.72 25.90 -6.43
CA GLN A 784 4.88 25.00 -6.49
C GLN A 784 5.19 24.32 -5.15
N SER A 785 4.81 24.96 -4.03
CA SER A 785 4.90 24.41 -2.69
C SER A 785 4.22 23.04 -2.55
N LEU A 786 3.13 22.77 -3.31
CA LEU A 786 2.44 21.48 -3.37
C LEU A 786 3.37 20.30 -3.75
N VAL A 787 4.49 20.59 -4.42
CA VAL A 787 5.53 19.62 -4.81
C VAL A 787 6.81 19.83 -4.02
N CYS A 788 7.32 21.07 -3.97
CA CYS A 788 8.61 21.41 -3.36
C CYS A 788 8.64 21.20 -1.84
N ASP A 789 7.51 21.46 -1.17
CA ASP A 789 7.40 21.40 0.30
C ASP A 789 6.48 20.27 0.76
N PHE A 790 6.07 19.37 -0.17
CA PHE A 790 5.11 18.28 0.04
C PHE A 790 5.36 17.44 1.29
N SER A 791 6.63 17.05 1.51
CA SER A 791 7.04 16.24 2.66
C SER A 791 7.13 17.07 3.95
N TYR A 792 7.57 18.32 3.85
CA TYR A 792 7.79 19.21 5.00
C TYR A 792 6.48 19.71 5.61
N ARG A 793 5.49 20.03 4.76
CA ARG A 793 4.16 20.50 5.18
C ARG A 793 3.14 19.40 5.42
N GLU A 794 3.53 18.13 5.28
CA GLU A 794 2.59 17.00 5.29
C GLU A 794 1.41 17.11 4.29
N PHE A 795 1.62 17.75 3.14
CA PHE A 795 0.59 17.93 2.10
C PHE A 795 0.01 16.60 1.55
N LYS A 796 0.61 15.45 1.89
CA LYS A 796 0.03 14.10 1.72
C LYS A 796 -1.41 13.91 2.22
N LYS A 797 -1.91 14.79 3.11
CA LYS A 797 -3.28 14.76 3.67
C LYS A 797 -4.31 15.62 2.91
N LEU A 798 -3.90 16.47 1.97
CA LEU A 798 -4.81 17.36 1.23
C LEU A 798 -5.78 16.58 0.35
N LYS A 799 -7.04 17.00 0.27
CA LYS A 799 -8.03 16.48 -0.69
C LYS A 799 -8.28 17.50 -1.81
N LEU A 800 -7.37 17.58 -2.78
CA LEU A 800 -7.49 18.56 -3.89
C LEU A 800 -8.80 18.42 -4.69
N GLN A 801 -9.46 17.27 -4.70
CA GLN A 801 -10.74 17.09 -5.43
C GLN A 801 -11.88 17.97 -4.88
N VAL A 802 -11.74 18.57 -3.69
CA VAL A 802 -12.72 19.56 -3.19
C VAL A 802 -12.75 20.83 -4.05
N THR A 803 -11.69 21.10 -4.82
CA THR A 803 -11.63 22.27 -5.69
C THR A 803 -12.56 22.14 -6.89
N ASP A 804 -13.01 20.92 -7.23
CA ASP A 804 -13.98 20.66 -8.30
C ASP A 804 -15.40 21.15 -7.95
N LEU A 805 -15.63 21.61 -6.70
CA LEU A 805 -16.85 22.33 -6.29
C LEU A 805 -16.88 23.79 -6.75
N PHE A 806 -15.75 24.32 -7.19
CA PHE A 806 -15.59 25.67 -7.73
C PHE A 806 -15.72 25.61 -9.26
N HIS A 807 -16.20 26.69 -9.88
CA HIS A 807 -16.32 26.79 -11.33
C HIS A 807 -14.98 26.60 -12.07
N ARG A 808 -13.88 27.07 -11.47
CA ARG A 808 -12.52 26.90 -11.98
C ARG A 808 -11.50 26.88 -10.84
N THR A 809 -10.45 26.05 -10.97
CA THR A 809 -9.26 26.15 -10.13
C THR A 809 -8.10 26.79 -10.89
N VAL A 810 -7.45 27.78 -10.29
CA VAL A 810 -6.33 28.52 -10.87
C VAL A 810 -5.12 28.40 -9.95
N MET A 811 -4.10 27.70 -10.40
CA MET A 811 -2.82 27.53 -9.70
C MET A 811 -1.79 28.49 -10.28
N ILE A 812 -1.19 29.33 -9.44
CA ILE A 812 -0.24 30.37 -9.89
C ILE A 812 1.11 30.15 -9.20
N SER A 813 2.21 30.39 -9.91
CA SER A 813 3.57 30.22 -9.37
C SER A 813 4.60 31.09 -10.10
N ALA A 814 5.68 31.45 -9.42
CA ALA A 814 6.89 31.99 -10.05
C ALA A 814 7.84 30.93 -10.61
N THR A 815 7.74 29.67 -10.17
CA THR A 815 8.70 28.60 -10.48
C THR A 815 7.99 27.24 -10.50
N ILE A 816 7.69 26.71 -11.69
CA ILE A 816 6.92 25.45 -11.82
C ILE A 816 7.89 24.28 -12.03
N PRO A 817 7.93 23.28 -11.12
CA PRO A 817 8.76 22.08 -11.28
C PRO A 817 8.41 21.30 -12.56
N LYS A 818 9.42 20.74 -13.24
CA LYS A 818 9.23 19.95 -14.48
C LYS A 818 8.23 18.80 -14.34
N ASN A 819 8.09 18.24 -13.15
CA ASN A 819 7.17 17.15 -12.83
C ASN A 819 5.84 17.61 -12.22
N PHE A 820 5.53 18.92 -12.15
CA PHE A 820 4.41 19.45 -11.37
C PHE A 820 3.06 18.86 -11.77
N ILE A 821 2.66 18.99 -13.05
CA ILE A 821 1.39 18.46 -13.57
C ILE A 821 1.31 16.94 -13.37
N THR A 822 2.39 16.21 -13.70
CA THR A 822 2.47 14.76 -13.50
C THR A 822 2.37 14.35 -12.03
N PHE A 823 2.90 15.16 -11.12
CA PHE A 823 2.82 14.95 -9.68
C PHE A 823 1.39 15.15 -9.20
N LEU A 824 0.72 16.24 -9.59
CA LEU A 824 -0.69 16.49 -9.25
C LEU A 824 -1.59 15.35 -9.71
N LYS A 825 -1.47 14.96 -10.99
CA LYS A 825 -2.23 13.85 -11.58
C LYS A 825 -1.96 12.51 -10.90
N LYS A 826 -0.69 12.23 -10.55
CA LYS A 826 -0.29 10.98 -9.86
C LYS A 826 -0.67 10.94 -8.37
N LYS A 827 -0.77 12.08 -7.70
CA LYS A 827 -1.03 12.17 -6.25
C LYS A 827 -2.51 12.32 -5.92
N TRP A 828 -3.22 13.12 -6.70
CA TRP A 828 -4.61 13.50 -6.44
C TRP A 828 -5.56 13.22 -7.60
N GLY A 829 -5.08 12.71 -8.74
CA GLY A 829 -5.91 12.58 -9.95
C GLY A 829 -6.28 13.92 -10.60
N TYR A 830 -5.77 15.03 -10.06
CA TYR A 830 -6.07 16.38 -10.50
C TYR A 830 -5.47 16.65 -11.89
N ASP A 831 -6.30 17.10 -12.83
CA ASP A 831 -5.89 17.39 -14.20
C ASP A 831 -5.81 18.89 -14.44
N CYS A 832 -4.66 19.36 -14.93
CA CYS A 832 -4.47 20.73 -15.37
C CYS A 832 -4.91 20.82 -16.83
N GLY A 833 -6.14 21.28 -17.09
CA GLY A 833 -6.69 21.39 -18.44
C GLY A 833 -5.94 22.41 -19.31
N ARG A 834 -5.44 23.50 -18.71
CA ARG A 834 -4.65 24.53 -19.40
C ARG A 834 -3.38 24.87 -18.64
N TYR A 835 -2.26 25.01 -19.36
CA TYR A 835 -0.99 25.49 -18.84
C TYR A 835 -0.52 26.72 -19.62
N ILE A 836 -0.32 27.83 -18.90
CA ILE A 836 0.12 29.12 -19.44
C ILE A 836 1.47 29.44 -18.79
N ASN A 837 2.51 29.64 -19.60
CA ASN A 837 3.85 29.99 -19.11
C ASN A 837 4.31 31.33 -19.69
N LEU A 838 4.38 32.35 -18.83
CA LEU A 838 4.88 33.69 -19.14
C LEU A 838 6.37 33.86 -18.76
N ILE A 839 7.04 32.79 -18.30
CA ILE A 839 8.47 32.79 -18.00
C ILE A 839 9.23 32.53 -19.31
N THR A 840 9.59 33.62 -20.00
CA THR A 840 10.22 33.60 -21.34
C THR A 840 11.75 33.61 -21.33
N SER A 841 12.38 33.87 -20.19
CA SER A 841 13.83 33.87 -20.01
C SER A 841 14.21 33.29 -18.64
N ASP A 842 15.42 32.75 -18.53
CA ASP A 842 15.96 32.30 -17.25
C ASP A 842 16.34 33.53 -16.40
N PRO A 843 15.67 33.79 -15.25
CA PRO A 843 16.04 34.90 -14.36
C PRO A 843 17.45 34.72 -13.77
N LEU A 844 18.02 33.51 -13.83
CA LEU A 844 19.36 33.17 -13.35
C LEU A 844 20.45 33.31 -14.43
N ALA A 845 20.12 33.75 -15.65
CA ALA A 845 21.08 33.86 -16.77
C ALA A 845 22.26 34.82 -16.51
N LYS A 846 22.21 35.64 -15.44
CA LYS A 846 23.29 36.52 -14.98
C LYS A 846 24.03 36.00 -13.73
N ILE A 847 23.70 34.81 -13.22
CA ILE A 847 24.32 34.27 -12.01
C ILE A 847 25.67 33.63 -12.32
N PHE A 848 26.71 34.17 -11.68
CA PHE A 848 28.05 33.58 -11.65
C PHE A 848 28.06 32.35 -10.74
N ASN A 849 27.80 31.16 -11.31
CA ASN A 849 27.95 29.91 -10.57
C ASN A 849 29.43 29.57 -10.39
N THR A 850 29.90 29.60 -9.14
CA THR A 850 31.22 29.06 -8.74
C THR A 850 31.01 28.02 -7.65
N SER A 851 31.62 26.85 -7.80
CA SER A 851 31.53 25.74 -6.83
C SER A 851 32.91 25.44 -6.25
N THR A 852 33.15 25.88 -5.02
CA THR A 852 34.46 25.74 -4.36
C THR A 852 34.34 24.80 -3.16
N SER A 853 34.98 23.64 -3.23
CA SER A 853 35.01 22.66 -2.14
C SER A 853 36.33 22.73 -1.36
N PHE A 854 36.26 23.00 -0.06
CA PHE A 854 37.42 22.98 0.84
C PHE A 854 37.41 21.73 1.73
N LYS A 855 38.57 21.12 1.98
CA LYS A 855 38.70 19.95 2.88
C LYS A 855 38.53 20.29 4.36
N GLU A 856 38.79 21.53 4.74
CA GLU A 856 38.72 22.07 6.09
C GLU A 856 37.57 23.08 6.17
N ARG A 857 36.73 23.00 7.21
CA ARG A 857 35.51 23.84 7.34
C ARG A 857 35.85 25.33 7.47
N ASP A 858 36.90 25.66 8.23
CA ASP A 858 37.21 27.05 8.58
C ASP A 858 37.59 27.88 7.33
N ARG A 859 38.25 27.27 6.34
CA ARG A 859 38.59 27.93 5.07
C ARG A 859 37.38 28.40 4.27
N ILE A 860 36.21 27.79 4.44
CA ILE A 860 34.95 28.23 3.81
C ILE A 860 34.49 29.54 4.45
N MET A 861 34.62 29.66 5.78
CA MET A 861 34.22 30.86 6.51
C MET A 861 35.11 32.04 6.15
N ASP A 862 36.42 31.84 6.08
CA ASP A 862 37.37 32.88 5.64
C ASP A 862 37.14 33.29 4.17
N TYR A 863 36.85 32.33 3.29
CA TYR A 863 36.49 32.64 1.90
C TYR A 863 35.22 33.49 1.80
N VAL A 864 34.19 33.22 2.62
CA VAL A 864 32.97 34.04 2.68
C VAL A 864 33.27 35.44 3.23
N VAL A 865 34.09 35.57 4.28
CA VAL A 865 34.52 36.88 4.83
C VAL A 865 35.23 37.71 3.76
N VAL A 866 36.20 37.13 3.03
CA VAL A 866 36.93 37.83 1.96
C VAL A 866 36.00 38.18 0.79
N SER A 867 35.12 37.27 0.39
CA SER A 867 34.16 37.51 -0.70
C SER A 867 33.18 38.64 -0.35
N MET A 868 32.69 38.66 0.88
CA MET A 868 31.84 39.74 1.39
C MET A 868 32.57 41.08 1.49
N LYS A 869 33.82 41.09 1.97
CA LYS A 869 34.63 42.30 2.05
C LYS A 869 34.80 42.92 0.66
N ASN A 870 35.11 42.10 -0.34
CA ASN A 870 35.23 42.53 -1.73
C ASN A 870 33.88 42.97 -2.34
N PHE A 871 32.76 42.39 -1.93
CA PHE A 871 31.42 42.77 -2.39
C PHE A 871 30.99 44.12 -1.80
N LEU A 872 31.06 44.27 -0.47
CA LEU A 872 30.69 45.49 0.24
C LEU A 872 31.59 46.70 -0.07
N GLN A 873 32.76 46.47 -0.68
CA GLN A 873 33.64 47.52 -1.19
C GLN A 873 33.31 48.00 -2.61
N ARG A 874 32.42 47.32 -3.36
CA ARG A 874 32.07 47.70 -4.74
C ARG A 874 31.03 48.82 -4.81
N ASP A 875 29.95 48.70 -4.04
CA ASP A 875 28.93 49.75 -3.89
C ASP A 875 28.43 49.77 -2.43
N VAL A 876 28.27 50.96 -1.87
CA VAL A 876 27.82 51.20 -0.50
C VAL A 876 26.31 50.97 -0.34
N ASN A 877 25.57 50.80 -1.45
CA ASN A 877 24.13 50.55 -1.48
C ASN A 877 23.76 49.08 -1.70
N ASP A 878 24.71 48.24 -2.13
CA ASP A 878 24.46 46.83 -2.42
C ASP A 878 24.10 46.04 -1.16
N ILE A 879 23.16 45.09 -1.30
CA ILE A 879 22.71 44.20 -0.22
C ILE A 879 23.13 42.77 -0.54
N ALA A 880 23.98 42.20 0.30
CA ALA A 880 24.36 40.79 0.25
C ALA A 880 23.31 39.92 0.94
N LEU A 881 22.83 38.88 0.26
CA LEU A 881 22.00 37.82 0.86
C LEU A 881 22.84 36.55 1.00
N LEU A 882 23.13 36.15 2.23
CA LEU A 882 23.71 34.85 2.56
C LEU A 882 22.60 33.89 2.99
N TYR A 883 22.59 32.70 2.40
CA TYR A 883 21.58 31.69 2.67
C TYR A 883 22.18 30.43 3.29
N PHE A 884 21.58 29.96 4.38
CA PHE A 884 22.10 28.85 5.17
C PHE A 884 21.07 27.71 5.24
N GLU A 885 21.57 26.48 5.18
CA GLU A 885 20.74 25.27 5.29
C GLU A 885 20.18 25.06 6.70
N ASN A 886 20.91 25.49 7.74
CA ASN A 886 20.45 25.41 9.12
C ASN A 886 20.90 26.60 9.99
N LYS A 887 20.14 26.83 11.06
CA LYS A 887 20.32 27.92 12.03
C LYS A 887 21.67 27.86 12.77
N ILE A 888 22.20 26.68 13.08
CA ILE A 888 23.47 26.55 13.84
C ILE A 888 24.64 27.09 13.02
N ILE A 889 24.69 26.79 11.72
CA ILE A 889 25.70 27.35 10.81
C ILE A 889 25.48 28.85 10.64
N GLN A 890 24.22 29.29 10.44
CA GLN A 890 23.87 30.71 10.34
C GLN A 890 24.36 31.52 11.54
N GLU A 891 24.14 31.06 12.78
CA GLU A 891 24.58 31.75 14.01
C GLU A 891 26.10 31.84 14.13
N ASN A 892 26.83 30.77 13.76
CA ASN A 892 28.28 30.78 13.79
C ASN A 892 28.85 31.78 12.78
N TYR A 893 28.30 31.81 11.56
CA TYR A 893 28.66 32.81 10.55
C TYR A 893 28.24 34.22 10.97
N TYR A 894 27.07 34.40 11.60
CA TYR A 894 26.62 35.68 12.13
C TYR A 894 27.63 36.24 13.13
N ARG A 895 28.01 35.47 14.16
CA ARG A 895 29.02 35.90 15.16
C ARG A 895 30.34 36.29 14.50
N ARG A 896 30.84 35.49 13.55
CA ARG A 896 32.10 35.79 12.83
C ARG A 896 31.98 37.07 12.00
N LEU A 897 30.92 37.22 11.20
CA LEU A 897 30.72 38.39 10.34
C LEU A 897 30.45 39.65 11.16
N CYS A 898 29.75 39.56 12.29
CA CYS A 898 29.60 40.65 13.24
C CYS A 898 30.95 41.06 13.86
N SER A 899 31.86 40.11 14.14
CA SER A 899 33.21 40.44 14.63
C SER A 899 34.09 41.16 13.60
N GLU A 900 33.88 40.91 12.30
CA GLU A 900 34.68 41.48 11.20
C GLU A 900 34.11 42.81 10.66
N PHE A 901 32.79 42.97 10.64
CA PHE A 901 32.11 44.12 10.01
C PHE A 901 31.16 44.90 10.94
N GLY A 902 30.84 44.38 12.13
CA GLY A 902 29.97 45.01 13.12
C GLY A 902 28.46 44.73 12.97
N ASP A 903 27.79 44.52 14.12
CA ASP A 903 26.36 44.18 14.22
C ASP A 903 25.41 45.11 13.45
N LYS A 904 25.76 46.39 13.31
CA LYS A 904 24.91 47.39 12.65
C LYS A 904 24.68 47.09 11.17
N LEU A 905 25.68 46.53 10.49
CA LEU A 905 25.61 46.14 9.08
C LEU A 905 24.87 44.82 8.84
N MET A 906 24.65 44.02 9.89
CA MET A 906 24.17 42.64 9.80
C MET A 906 22.72 42.50 10.27
N VAL A 907 21.94 41.72 9.51
CA VAL A 907 20.59 41.27 9.89
C VAL A 907 20.55 39.74 9.76
N MET A 908 20.14 39.05 10.83
CA MET A 908 19.90 37.60 10.80
C MET A 908 18.39 37.35 10.89
N ILE A 909 17.86 36.49 10.01
CA ILE A 909 16.46 36.06 10.03
C ILE A 909 16.37 34.55 9.85
N ASN A 910 15.62 33.91 10.74
CA ASN A 910 15.27 32.51 10.71
C ASN A 910 13.85 32.30 11.26
N ALA A 911 13.39 31.05 11.34
CA ALA A 911 12.11 30.64 11.89
C ALA A 911 11.76 31.35 13.21
N ASP A 912 12.72 31.36 14.15
CA ASP A 912 12.56 31.82 15.54
C ASP A 912 12.78 33.33 15.73
N THR A 913 13.10 34.07 14.66
CA THR A 913 13.34 35.51 14.76
C THR A 913 12.05 36.25 15.06
N GLU A 914 11.93 36.79 16.27
CA GLU A 914 10.84 37.68 16.66
C GLU A 914 10.80 38.95 15.80
N ASN A 915 9.60 39.45 15.51
CA ASN A 915 9.35 40.68 14.75
C ASN A 915 10.21 40.84 13.47
N LYS A 916 10.11 39.86 12.56
CA LYS A 916 10.88 39.81 11.30
C LYS A 916 10.79 41.10 10.46
N GLN A 917 9.65 41.81 10.50
CA GLN A 917 9.49 43.10 9.80
C GLN A 917 10.39 44.20 10.38
N ALA A 918 10.50 44.33 11.71
CA ALA A 918 11.40 45.30 12.33
C ALA A 918 12.87 45.01 11.97
N SER A 919 13.24 43.73 11.92
CA SER A 919 14.57 43.27 11.48
C SER A 919 14.84 43.59 10.00
N LEU A 920 13.88 43.37 9.10
CA LEU A 920 13.99 43.74 7.68
C LEU A 920 14.09 45.26 7.45
N LEU A 921 13.39 46.07 8.25
CA LEU A 921 13.50 47.54 8.21
C LEU A 921 14.90 48.06 8.54
N ARG A 922 15.79 47.24 9.14
CA ARG A 922 17.20 47.63 9.32
C ARG A 922 17.96 47.68 8.00
N LEU A 923 17.59 46.87 6.99
CA LEU A 923 18.20 46.91 5.65
C LEU A 923 17.93 48.24 4.95
N THR A 924 16.73 48.79 5.11
CA THR A 924 16.39 50.13 4.58
C THR A 924 17.01 51.28 5.37
N ARG A 925 17.61 51.02 6.55
CA ARG A 925 18.16 52.01 7.49
C ARG A 925 19.67 51.93 7.69
N GLY A 926 20.38 51.05 6.97
CA GLY A 926 21.85 51.00 6.98
C GLY A 926 22.48 49.61 7.07
N ALA A 927 21.71 48.56 7.35
CA ALA A 927 22.24 47.20 7.21
C ALA A 927 22.45 46.84 5.73
N ARG A 928 23.43 45.97 5.45
CA ARG A 928 23.89 45.60 4.11
C ARG A 928 24.01 44.10 3.88
N VAL A 929 23.90 43.30 4.94
CA VAL A 929 24.01 41.85 4.85
C VAL A 929 22.81 41.22 5.55
N LEU A 930 22.06 40.43 4.80
CA LEU A 930 20.99 39.59 5.32
C LEU A 930 21.47 38.14 5.34
N LEU A 931 21.50 37.53 6.52
CA LEU A 931 21.73 36.11 6.73
C LEU A 931 20.37 35.43 6.91
N GLY A 932 19.96 34.57 5.99
CA GLY A 932 18.66 33.90 5.99
C GLY A 932 18.74 32.37 6.01
N THR A 933 17.71 31.73 6.57
CA THR A 933 17.40 30.30 6.36
C THR A 933 16.16 30.14 5.47
N LYS A 934 15.88 28.93 4.97
CA LYS A 934 14.61 28.63 4.25
C LYS A 934 13.38 28.77 5.15
N SER A 935 13.53 28.35 6.40
CA SER A 935 12.53 28.32 7.48
C SER A 935 12.50 29.61 8.28
#